data_AF-A0A1F7YCC2-F1
#
_entry.id   AF-A0A1F7YCC2-F1
#
_cell.length_a   1.000
_cell.length_b   1.000
_cell.length_c   1.000
_cell.angle_alpha   90.00
_cell.angle_beta   90.00
_cell.angle_gamma   90.00
#
_symmetry.space_group_name_H-M   'P 1'
#
loop_
_entity.id
_entity.type
_entity.pdbx_description
1 polymer ?
#
loop_
_entity_poly.entity_id
_entity_poly.type
_entity_poly.pdbx_seq_one_letter_code
_entity_poly.pdbx_strand_id
1 'polypeptide(L)'
;MKEEFVSGELLVKFRGDREAHVLRLTPGRQVWDAVREYRGRHDVVFAEPNYIARALFTPNDPYFKYQWDLDNPVYGGIHTKAAWDTGSGSGVTVAIVDTGIAYENYTNPANGKKYYQAPDLASTCFAQGYDYIENDTHPNDDNSHGTHVAGTVAQSTNNGVGVAGVAFSSCLMPVKVLDKNGSGSYAAVAAGIWFAADNGARVINLSLGGSASSQALLDAVAYAYNKGVTIIAAAGNDGVNQVSYPAAYDNYVIAVGATRYDETLSYYSNYGPSLDIVAPGGDTSLDQNGDGYVDGVLQNTFNPNTKNTGSFGYWFFQGTSMAAPHIAGIAALVIANGNATTPDKVRVALQETAEDKGVTGRDDVYGYGLVNAFTVLNWTAGPPDTGSPVITGATGNITGTTAELVTISATITDNVGVDNSTVYYTPINGTETAIAMTKEPDPSNVWKADTPVASNKIGTIIYYIKAKDAAGNEARDPSTGSYNITITDNDPPVANAGPDKSVIVNETVTLDGSGSTDNIGITNYSWDFKSDGIVDAATAVATSTYSALGTYIATLTVSDVAGNIASDTAAITVTEIPVEMTVFSDSFEVGEWNGLWTEDSQNDWFRSSQRAVDGTRSAEVDGRANDARLISIPIDLQGRSNARIEFSWLIESGLDTGEYLIFEVSTDGGTTWVEKSRLRGNVDPENVWHSPSFELSGLVNLRLRFKAKMSSSDEDANVDLVKVTAW
;
A
#
# COMPACT_ATOMS: atom_id res chain seq x y z
N MET A 1 12.41 -40.67 -24.83
CA MET A 1 11.67 -40.55 -26.11
C MET A 1 10.26 -41.08 -25.91
N LYS A 2 9.22 -40.32 -26.26
CA LYS A 2 7.88 -40.91 -26.47
C LYS A 2 8.00 -41.90 -27.62
N GLU A 3 7.39 -43.06 -27.50
CA GLU A 3 7.38 -44.05 -28.57
C GLU A 3 6.54 -43.53 -29.75
N GLU A 4 7.19 -43.05 -30.82
CA GLU A 4 6.54 -42.65 -32.06
C GLU A 4 6.44 -43.83 -33.04
N PHE A 5 5.27 -43.99 -33.65
CA PHE A 5 5.00 -45.03 -34.64
C PHE A 5 4.17 -44.48 -35.79
N VAL A 6 4.27 -45.12 -36.96
CA VAL A 6 3.52 -44.72 -38.15
C VAL A 6 2.02 -44.90 -37.91
N SER A 7 1.26 -43.79 -37.97
CA SER A 7 -0.18 -43.81 -37.72
C SER A 7 -0.91 -44.71 -38.72
N GLY A 8 -1.78 -45.59 -38.20
CA GLY A 8 -2.52 -46.55 -39.02
C GLY A 8 -1.69 -47.74 -39.51
N GLU A 9 -0.48 -47.96 -38.99
CA GLU A 9 0.33 -49.14 -39.31
C GLU A 9 0.65 -49.99 -38.07
N LEU A 10 0.71 -51.30 -38.29
CA LEU A 10 1.03 -52.31 -37.28
C LEU A 10 2.14 -53.21 -37.83
N LEU A 11 3.17 -53.49 -37.04
CA LEU A 11 4.21 -54.46 -37.37
C LEU A 11 3.86 -55.81 -36.74
N VAL A 12 3.71 -56.86 -37.56
CA VAL A 12 3.31 -58.20 -37.11
C VAL A 12 4.24 -59.27 -37.66
N LYS A 13 4.74 -60.15 -36.80
CA LYS A 13 5.48 -61.35 -37.22
C LYS A 13 4.62 -62.59 -37.03
N PHE A 14 4.31 -63.30 -38.12
CA PHE A 14 3.62 -64.59 -38.04
C PHE A 14 4.61 -65.75 -37.85
N ARG A 15 4.11 -66.85 -37.30
CA ARG A 15 4.90 -68.04 -36.99
C ARG A 15 5.20 -68.79 -38.28
N GLY A 16 6.48 -68.88 -38.63
CA GLY A 16 6.94 -69.46 -39.90
C GLY A 16 7.56 -68.42 -40.83
N ASP A 17 7.28 -67.13 -40.61
CA ASP A 17 7.86 -66.05 -41.39
C ASP A 17 9.24 -65.65 -40.85
N ARG A 18 10.15 -65.34 -41.79
CA ARG A 18 11.50 -64.86 -41.48
C ARG A 18 11.48 -63.44 -40.93
N GLU A 19 10.72 -62.56 -41.56
CA GLU A 19 10.65 -61.12 -41.28
C GLU A 19 9.26 -60.75 -40.72
N ALA A 20 9.16 -59.56 -40.14
CA ALA A 20 7.88 -58.99 -39.73
C ALA A 20 7.23 -58.24 -40.90
N HIS A 21 5.91 -58.21 -40.93
CA HIS A 21 5.10 -57.60 -41.97
C HIS A 21 4.45 -56.32 -41.45
N VAL A 22 4.44 -55.27 -42.27
CA VAL A 22 3.68 -54.05 -42.01
C VAL A 22 2.25 -54.24 -42.50
N LEU A 23 1.29 -54.11 -41.59
CA LEU A 23 -0.14 -54.16 -41.86
C LEU A 23 -0.72 -52.75 -41.75
N ARG A 24 -1.37 -52.28 -42.82
CA ARG A 24 -2.15 -51.04 -42.80
C ARG A 24 -3.52 -51.31 -42.20
N LEU A 25 -3.85 -50.54 -41.18
CA LEU A 25 -5.13 -50.58 -40.49
C LEU A 25 -6.19 -49.86 -41.32
N THR A 26 -7.43 -50.31 -41.19
CA THR A 26 -8.58 -49.62 -41.77
C THR A 26 -8.73 -48.22 -41.16
N PRO A 27 -9.12 -47.20 -41.94
CA PRO A 27 -9.29 -45.84 -41.44
C PRO A 27 -10.16 -45.79 -40.18
N GLY A 28 -9.69 -45.07 -39.15
CA GLY A 28 -10.38 -44.94 -37.85
C GLY A 28 -10.09 -46.03 -36.82
N ARG A 29 -9.35 -47.09 -37.16
CA ARG A 29 -8.95 -48.13 -36.22
C ARG A 29 -7.73 -47.71 -35.39
N GLN A 30 -7.81 -47.85 -34.07
CA GLN A 30 -6.71 -47.52 -33.15
C GLN A 30 -5.60 -48.59 -33.23
N VAL A 31 -4.33 -48.17 -33.27
CA VAL A 31 -3.16 -49.06 -33.38
C VAL A 31 -3.10 -50.05 -32.22
N TRP A 32 -3.32 -49.59 -30.99
CA TRP A 32 -3.25 -50.44 -29.80
C TRP A 32 -4.37 -51.49 -29.72
N ASP A 33 -5.54 -51.22 -30.31
CA ASP A 33 -6.59 -52.23 -30.46
C ASP A 33 -6.15 -53.35 -31.40
N ALA A 34 -5.53 -52.99 -32.52
CA ALA A 34 -4.98 -53.95 -33.46
C ALA A 34 -3.80 -54.74 -32.85
N VAL A 35 -2.91 -54.09 -32.09
CA VAL A 35 -1.83 -54.77 -31.34
C VAL A 35 -2.43 -55.84 -30.42
N ARG A 36 -3.44 -55.50 -29.61
CA ARG A 36 -4.10 -56.43 -28.69
C ARG A 36 -4.72 -57.62 -29.42
N GLU A 37 -5.44 -57.35 -30.51
CA GLU A 37 -6.08 -58.40 -31.32
C GLU A 37 -5.05 -59.37 -31.91
N TYR A 38 -4.00 -58.85 -32.55
CA TYR A 38 -3.01 -59.69 -33.20
C TYR A 38 -2.14 -60.46 -32.20
N ARG A 39 -1.84 -59.88 -31.02
CA ARG A 39 -1.17 -60.62 -29.92
C ARG A 39 -2.00 -61.79 -29.40
N GLY A 40 -3.33 -61.77 -29.56
CA GLY A 40 -4.22 -62.86 -29.17
C GLY A 40 -4.29 -64.03 -30.14
N ARG A 41 -3.65 -63.93 -31.32
CA ARG A 41 -3.71 -64.97 -32.35
C ARG A 41 -2.60 -66.01 -32.19
N HIS A 42 -2.94 -67.29 -32.36
CA HIS A 42 -2.01 -68.42 -32.22
C HIS A 42 -0.93 -68.48 -33.32
N ASP A 43 -1.20 -67.87 -34.47
CA ASP A 43 -0.30 -67.77 -35.62
C ASP A 43 0.64 -66.56 -35.55
N VAL A 44 0.51 -65.69 -34.54
CA VAL A 44 1.33 -64.48 -34.36
C VAL A 44 2.41 -64.72 -33.31
N VAL A 45 3.66 -64.38 -33.63
CA VAL A 45 4.80 -64.39 -32.71
C VAL A 45 4.84 -63.10 -31.91
N PHE A 46 4.67 -61.96 -32.58
CA PHE A 46 4.48 -60.66 -31.95
C PHE A 46 3.68 -59.72 -32.86
N ALA A 47 3.02 -58.75 -32.23
CA ALA A 47 2.49 -57.57 -32.89
C ALA A 47 2.83 -56.35 -32.04
N GLU A 48 3.25 -55.28 -32.70
CA GLU A 48 3.65 -54.02 -32.09
C GLU A 48 3.38 -52.86 -33.06
N PRO A 49 3.32 -51.61 -32.58
CA PRO A 49 3.29 -50.45 -33.48
C PRO A 49 4.49 -50.44 -34.43
N ASN A 50 4.33 -49.93 -35.64
CA ASN A 50 5.45 -49.72 -36.55
C ASN A 50 6.26 -48.50 -36.11
N TYR A 51 7.18 -48.70 -35.15
CA TYR A 51 7.98 -47.63 -34.56
C TYR A 51 8.90 -46.97 -35.59
N ILE A 52 9.04 -45.65 -35.50
CA ILE A 52 9.86 -44.86 -36.42
C ILE A 52 11.29 -44.78 -35.90
N ALA A 53 12.26 -45.23 -36.69
CA ALA A 53 13.68 -44.98 -36.45
C ALA A 53 14.14 -43.73 -37.22
N ARG A 54 14.91 -42.85 -36.57
CA ARG A 54 15.51 -41.65 -37.19
C ARG A 54 17.02 -41.77 -37.21
N ALA A 55 17.66 -41.21 -38.24
CA ALA A 55 19.11 -41.00 -38.24
C ALA A 55 19.42 -39.85 -37.27
N LEU A 56 20.37 -40.04 -36.35
CA LEU A 56 20.79 -39.01 -35.40
C LEU A 56 21.70 -38.01 -36.12
N PHE A 57 21.29 -36.75 -36.23
CA PHE A 57 22.07 -35.69 -36.85
C PHE A 57 23.22 -35.26 -35.94
N THR A 58 24.43 -35.23 -36.49
CA THR A 58 25.59 -34.60 -35.86
C THR A 58 26.32 -33.79 -36.93
N PRO A 59 26.57 -32.49 -36.69
CA PRO A 59 27.28 -31.63 -37.63
C PRO A 59 28.68 -32.17 -37.96
N ASN A 60 29.14 -31.92 -39.19
CA ASN A 60 30.49 -32.28 -39.64
C ASN A 60 31.54 -31.16 -39.40
N ASP A 61 31.13 -30.13 -38.66
CA ASP A 61 31.85 -28.90 -38.34
C ASP A 61 33.01 -29.22 -37.36
N PRO A 62 34.29 -29.02 -37.74
CA PRO A 62 35.45 -29.54 -37.01
C PRO A 62 35.60 -29.07 -35.55
N TYR A 63 35.03 -27.92 -35.19
CA TYR A 63 35.10 -27.33 -33.85
C TYR A 63 33.83 -27.52 -33.03
N PHE A 64 32.82 -28.21 -33.57
CA PHE A 64 31.60 -28.54 -32.83
C PHE A 64 31.86 -29.30 -31.52
N LYS A 65 32.92 -30.11 -31.48
CA LYS A 65 33.36 -30.81 -30.25
C LYS A 65 33.74 -29.90 -29.08
N TYR A 66 33.96 -28.60 -29.33
CA TYR A 66 34.26 -27.59 -28.32
C TYR A 66 33.00 -26.77 -27.92
N GLN A 67 31.87 -27.00 -28.59
CA GLN A 67 30.60 -26.33 -28.30
C GLN A 67 29.80 -27.14 -27.28
N TRP A 68 30.34 -27.21 -26.07
CA TRP A 68 29.68 -27.87 -24.93
C TRP A 68 28.31 -27.25 -24.63
N ASP A 69 28.13 -25.98 -24.97
CA ASP A 69 26.88 -25.23 -24.88
C ASP A 69 25.76 -25.90 -25.68
N LEU A 70 26.08 -26.43 -26.87
CA LEU A 70 25.13 -27.09 -27.75
C LEU A 70 24.89 -28.56 -27.40
N ASP A 71 25.96 -29.27 -27.03
CA ASP A 71 25.93 -30.69 -26.66
C ASP A 71 27.10 -31.03 -25.74
N ASN A 72 26.82 -31.11 -24.43
CA ASN A 72 27.78 -31.49 -23.40
C ASN A 72 27.75 -33.02 -23.18
N PRO A 73 28.89 -33.73 -23.20
CA PRO A 73 28.90 -35.19 -23.03
C PRO A 73 28.52 -35.68 -21.62
N VAL A 74 28.58 -34.81 -20.61
CA VAL A 74 28.24 -35.12 -19.21
C VAL A 74 26.80 -34.71 -18.91
N TYR A 75 26.44 -33.47 -19.26
CA TYR A 75 25.19 -32.85 -18.84
C TYR A 75 24.16 -32.68 -19.96
N GLY A 76 24.59 -32.71 -21.23
CA GLY A 76 23.73 -32.53 -22.40
C GLY A 76 23.73 -31.12 -23.01
N GLY A 77 24.18 -30.10 -22.28
CA GLY A 77 24.19 -28.71 -22.77
C GLY A 77 22.76 -28.22 -22.93
N ILE A 78 22.38 -27.75 -24.12
CA ILE A 78 20.96 -27.53 -24.47
C ILE A 78 20.35 -28.64 -25.32
N HIS A 79 21.02 -29.80 -25.47
CA HIS A 79 20.50 -30.97 -26.21
C HIS A 79 20.17 -30.72 -27.70
N THR A 80 20.99 -29.91 -28.40
CA THR A 80 20.73 -29.56 -29.80
C THR A 80 20.75 -30.74 -30.77
N LYS A 81 21.61 -31.75 -30.57
CA LYS A 81 21.68 -32.93 -31.46
C LYS A 81 20.32 -33.62 -31.60
N ALA A 82 19.64 -33.84 -30.48
CA ALA A 82 18.32 -34.44 -30.47
C ALA A 82 17.26 -33.48 -31.07
N ALA A 83 17.39 -32.18 -30.85
CA ALA A 83 16.49 -31.17 -31.42
C ALA A 83 16.58 -31.11 -32.96
N TRP A 84 17.77 -31.21 -33.54
CA TRP A 84 18.00 -31.14 -34.99
C TRP A 84 17.40 -32.31 -35.77
N ASP A 85 17.11 -33.44 -35.12
CA ASP A 85 16.33 -34.54 -35.71
C ASP A 85 14.86 -34.18 -35.93
N THR A 86 14.40 -33.07 -35.34
CA THR A 86 13.02 -32.55 -35.42
C THR A 86 12.94 -31.34 -36.36
N GLY A 87 13.88 -30.41 -36.27
CA GLY A 87 13.90 -29.22 -37.15
C GLY A 87 15.14 -28.35 -36.97
N SER A 88 15.36 -27.44 -37.93
CA SER A 88 16.54 -26.57 -38.00
C SER A 88 16.23 -25.07 -38.05
N GLY A 89 14.95 -24.68 -37.88
CA GLY A 89 14.54 -23.26 -37.81
C GLY A 89 14.15 -22.62 -39.15
N SER A 90 13.99 -23.42 -40.21
CA SER A 90 13.66 -22.90 -41.55
C SER A 90 12.37 -22.07 -41.56
N GLY A 91 12.40 -20.95 -42.29
CA GLY A 91 11.24 -20.06 -42.46
C GLY A 91 11.02 -19.06 -41.32
N VAL A 92 11.92 -19.01 -40.34
CA VAL A 92 11.87 -18.05 -39.23
C VAL A 92 13.01 -17.04 -39.38
N THR A 93 12.68 -15.75 -39.25
CA THR A 93 13.66 -14.67 -39.22
C THR A 93 13.93 -14.25 -37.77
N VAL A 94 15.20 -14.25 -37.37
CA VAL A 94 15.67 -13.80 -36.05
C VAL A 94 16.42 -12.49 -36.20
N ALA A 95 15.94 -11.42 -35.58
CA ALA A 95 16.65 -10.16 -35.54
C ALA A 95 17.71 -10.16 -34.43
N ILE A 96 18.94 -9.82 -34.81
CA ILE A 96 20.06 -9.64 -33.90
C ILE A 96 20.23 -8.13 -33.69
N VAL A 97 19.67 -7.63 -32.60
CA VAL A 97 19.71 -6.21 -32.23
C VAL A 97 20.95 -5.97 -31.37
N ASP A 98 22.07 -5.63 -32.00
CA ASP A 98 23.41 -5.66 -31.39
C ASP A 98 24.39 -4.66 -32.06
N THR A 99 25.67 -5.01 -32.17
CA THR A 99 26.78 -4.27 -32.77
C THR A 99 26.88 -4.46 -34.29
N GLY A 100 25.91 -5.12 -34.91
CA GLY A 100 25.91 -5.51 -36.32
C GLY A 100 26.36 -6.95 -36.53
N ILE A 101 26.41 -7.41 -37.79
CA ILE A 101 26.92 -8.74 -38.15
C ILE A 101 27.97 -8.60 -39.25
N ALA A 102 29.01 -9.42 -39.27
CA ALA A 102 29.91 -9.58 -40.41
C ALA A 102 29.24 -10.41 -41.52
N TYR A 103 28.18 -9.88 -42.14
CA TYR A 103 27.31 -10.63 -43.07
C TYR A 103 27.59 -10.35 -44.56
N GLU A 104 28.36 -9.32 -44.89
CA GLU A 104 28.66 -8.92 -46.26
C GLU A 104 30.10 -8.41 -46.43
N ASN A 105 30.57 -8.36 -47.68
CA ASN A 105 31.79 -7.64 -48.03
C ASN A 105 31.41 -6.21 -48.46
N TYR A 106 31.76 -5.21 -47.67
CA TYR A 106 31.36 -3.82 -47.89
C TYR A 106 32.52 -2.85 -47.67
N THR A 107 32.59 -1.77 -48.45
CA THR A 107 33.49 -0.65 -48.19
C THR A 107 32.64 0.58 -47.97
N ASN A 108 32.65 1.11 -46.75
CA ASN A 108 31.87 2.29 -46.41
C ASN A 108 32.42 3.48 -47.22
N PRO A 109 31.60 4.12 -48.08
CA PRO A 109 32.05 5.19 -48.96
C PRO A 109 32.35 6.49 -48.21
N ALA A 110 31.81 6.68 -47.01
CA ALA A 110 32.00 7.88 -46.20
C ALA A 110 33.36 7.89 -45.49
N ASN A 111 33.86 6.73 -45.05
CA ASN A 111 35.09 6.65 -44.24
C ASN A 111 36.15 5.68 -44.80
N GLY A 112 35.87 4.96 -45.89
CA GLY A 112 36.77 4.00 -46.54
C GLY A 112 37.00 2.70 -45.76
N LYS A 113 36.29 2.50 -44.64
CA LYS A 113 36.43 1.30 -43.80
C LYS A 113 35.89 0.09 -44.55
N LYS A 114 36.63 -1.01 -44.47
CA LYS A 114 36.30 -2.28 -45.12
C LYS A 114 35.71 -3.24 -44.10
N TYR A 115 34.65 -3.90 -44.51
CA TYR A 115 33.97 -4.97 -43.81
C TYR A 115 34.02 -6.21 -44.70
N TYR A 116 34.16 -7.36 -44.07
CA TYR A 116 34.22 -8.63 -44.76
C TYR A 116 33.18 -9.57 -44.15
N GLN A 117 32.63 -10.46 -44.96
CA GLN A 117 31.73 -11.49 -44.48
C GLN A 117 32.52 -12.52 -43.67
N ALA A 118 32.00 -12.91 -42.51
CA ALA A 118 32.55 -14.01 -41.73
C ALA A 118 32.52 -15.30 -42.55
N PRO A 119 33.66 -16.02 -42.71
CA PRO A 119 33.73 -17.19 -43.58
C PRO A 119 32.72 -18.28 -43.24
N ASP A 120 32.46 -18.49 -41.95
CA ASP A 120 31.56 -19.54 -41.48
C ASP A 120 30.08 -19.07 -41.42
N LEU A 121 29.80 -17.84 -41.84
CA LEU A 121 28.43 -17.35 -42.09
C LEU A 121 28.10 -17.30 -43.60
N ALA A 122 28.98 -17.85 -44.45
CA ALA A 122 28.84 -17.75 -45.91
C ALA A 122 27.56 -18.37 -46.46
N SER A 123 26.99 -19.38 -45.78
CA SER A 123 25.75 -20.04 -46.16
C SER A 123 24.54 -19.62 -45.31
N THR A 124 24.75 -18.73 -44.34
CA THR A 124 23.68 -18.24 -43.47
C THR A 124 22.75 -17.32 -44.28
N CYS A 125 21.44 -17.52 -44.13
CA CYS A 125 20.46 -16.64 -44.75
C CYS A 125 20.44 -15.29 -44.01
N PHE A 126 20.47 -14.18 -44.75
CA PHE A 126 20.32 -12.84 -44.18
C PHE A 126 19.10 -12.13 -44.76
N ALA A 127 18.27 -11.59 -43.88
CA ALA A 127 17.21 -10.63 -44.22
C ALA A 127 17.79 -9.21 -44.22
N GLN A 128 17.07 -8.28 -44.84
CA GLN A 128 17.49 -6.87 -44.87
C GLN A 128 17.56 -6.30 -43.45
N GLY A 129 18.72 -5.75 -43.10
CA GLY A 129 18.98 -5.10 -41.83
C GLY A 129 19.05 -3.57 -41.92
N TYR A 130 19.33 -2.93 -40.78
CA TYR A 130 19.51 -1.48 -40.69
C TYR A 130 20.53 -1.09 -39.60
N ASP A 131 21.34 -0.07 -39.88
CA ASP A 131 22.30 0.53 -38.96
C ASP A 131 21.78 1.85 -38.38
N TYR A 132 21.46 1.86 -37.08
CA TYR A 132 21.00 3.06 -36.36
C TYR A 132 22.14 3.90 -35.77
N ILE A 133 23.39 3.45 -35.90
CA ILE A 133 24.60 4.20 -35.52
C ILE A 133 25.05 5.08 -36.69
N GLU A 134 25.19 4.50 -37.88
CA GLU A 134 25.62 5.21 -39.09
C GLU A 134 24.43 5.69 -39.97
N ASN A 135 23.20 5.26 -39.65
CA ASN A 135 21.96 5.58 -40.38
C ASN A 135 22.00 5.15 -41.85
N ASP A 136 22.36 3.88 -42.09
CA ASP A 136 22.36 3.28 -43.41
C ASP A 136 21.81 1.83 -43.41
N THR A 137 21.80 1.20 -44.57
CA THR A 137 21.30 -0.17 -44.78
C THR A 137 22.37 -1.24 -44.63
N HIS A 138 23.54 -0.91 -44.08
CA HIS A 138 24.73 -1.74 -44.01
C HIS A 138 25.19 -1.96 -42.55
N PRO A 139 24.40 -2.66 -41.71
CA PRO A 139 24.67 -2.92 -40.28
C PRO A 139 25.82 -3.92 -40.04
N ASN A 140 27.00 -3.55 -40.51
CA ASN A 140 28.21 -4.35 -40.43
C ASN A 140 28.85 -4.25 -39.05
N ASP A 141 29.27 -5.40 -38.52
CA ASP A 141 29.92 -5.48 -37.22
C ASP A 141 31.33 -4.86 -37.26
N ASP A 142 31.64 -4.09 -36.21
CA ASP A 142 32.96 -3.55 -35.92
C ASP A 142 33.36 -3.65 -34.45
N ASN A 143 32.63 -4.47 -33.70
CA ASN A 143 32.93 -4.82 -32.32
C ASN A 143 33.41 -6.27 -32.19
N SER A 144 32.80 -7.21 -32.92
CA SER A 144 32.90 -8.70 -32.90
C SER A 144 31.77 -9.40 -32.13
N HIS A 145 31.10 -8.68 -31.23
CA HIS A 145 30.06 -9.23 -30.36
C HIS A 145 28.82 -9.69 -31.13
N GLY A 146 28.28 -8.85 -32.00
CA GLY A 146 27.05 -9.15 -32.72
C GLY A 146 27.23 -10.29 -33.73
N THR A 147 28.42 -10.41 -34.35
CA THR A 147 28.76 -11.57 -35.18
C THR A 147 28.83 -12.86 -34.37
N HIS A 148 29.37 -12.82 -33.15
CA HIS A 148 29.42 -13.99 -32.25
C HIS A 148 28.01 -14.42 -31.84
N VAL A 149 27.18 -13.47 -31.38
CA VAL A 149 25.77 -13.67 -31.04
C VAL A 149 24.97 -14.26 -32.21
N ALA A 150 25.17 -13.72 -33.41
CA ALA A 150 24.58 -14.21 -34.65
C ALA A 150 24.96 -15.67 -34.97
N GLY A 151 26.23 -16.03 -34.77
CA GLY A 151 26.72 -17.40 -34.91
C GLY A 151 26.01 -18.38 -33.97
N THR A 152 25.87 -18.03 -32.69
CA THR A 152 25.14 -18.86 -31.72
C THR A 152 23.71 -19.14 -32.17
N VAL A 153 23.03 -18.16 -32.76
CA VAL A 153 21.69 -18.38 -33.33
C VAL A 153 21.73 -19.24 -34.60
N ALA A 154 22.51 -18.86 -35.61
CA ALA A 154 22.43 -19.49 -36.94
C ALA A 154 23.75 -19.48 -37.74
N GLN A 155 24.86 -19.92 -37.12
CA GLN A 155 26.10 -20.26 -37.83
C GLN A 155 25.80 -21.25 -38.98
N SER A 156 26.50 -21.11 -40.11
CA SER A 156 26.40 -22.10 -41.19
C SER A 156 26.84 -23.46 -40.65
N THR A 157 25.93 -24.42 -40.58
CA THR A 157 26.17 -25.72 -39.95
C THR A 157 26.19 -26.82 -41.00
N ASN A 158 26.98 -27.87 -40.75
CA ASN A 158 27.19 -29.02 -41.61
C ASN A 158 27.84 -28.67 -42.96
N ASN A 159 28.71 -27.65 -42.95
CA ASN A 159 29.43 -27.14 -44.12
C ASN A 159 30.92 -27.60 -44.16
N GLY A 160 31.37 -28.37 -43.16
CA GLY A 160 32.75 -28.84 -43.01
C GLY A 160 33.73 -27.77 -42.52
N VAL A 161 33.23 -26.65 -41.98
CA VAL A 161 33.98 -25.51 -41.48
C VAL A 161 33.56 -25.26 -40.03
N GLY A 162 34.50 -24.83 -39.19
CA GLY A 162 34.16 -24.19 -37.93
C GLY A 162 33.18 -24.89 -37.00
N VAL A 163 32.10 -24.18 -36.69
CA VAL A 163 31.17 -24.40 -35.57
C VAL A 163 29.72 -24.39 -36.05
N ALA A 164 28.80 -24.81 -35.19
CA ALA A 164 27.37 -24.88 -35.48
C ALA A 164 26.56 -23.78 -34.77
N GLY A 165 25.37 -23.50 -35.29
CA GLY A 165 24.39 -22.59 -34.70
C GLY A 165 23.10 -23.33 -34.34
N VAL A 166 22.38 -22.86 -33.32
CA VAL A 166 21.19 -23.54 -32.78
C VAL A 166 20.10 -23.74 -33.84
N ALA A 167 19.74 -22.69 -34.56
CA ALA A 167 18.69 -22.66 -35.57
C ALA A 167 19.29 -22.34 -36.95
N PHE A 168 20.26 -23.15 -37.37
CA PHE A 168 21.13 -22.92 -38.54
C PHE A 168 20.43 -22.78 -39.90
N SER A 169 19.13 -23.05 -40.02
CA SER A 169 18.34 -22.79 -41.24
C SER A 169 17.46 -21.54 -41.16
N SER A 170 17.53 -20.77 -40.06
CA SER A 170 16.86 -19.49 -39.90
C SER A 170 17.53 -18.40 -40.73
N CYS A 171 16.79 -17.34 -41.05
CA CYS A 171 17.38 -16.11 -41.59
C CYS A 171 17.71 -15.15 -40.45
N LEU A 172 18.88 -14.51 -40.49
CA LEU A 172 19.27 -13.48 -39.53
C LEU A 172 18.97 -12.09 -40.09
N MET A 173 18.39 -11.21 -39.27
CA MET A 173 18.21 -9.80 -39.59
C MET A 173 19.20 -8.97 -38.76
N PRO A 174 20.28 -8.42 -39.36
CA PRO A 174 21.24 -7.60 -38.62
C PRO A 174 20.62 -6.23 -38.29
N VAL A 175 20.56 -5.87 -37.02
CA VAL A 175 20.05 -4.57 -36.58
C VAL A 175 21.09 -3.93 -35.66
N LYS A 176 21.88 -3.00 -36.20
CA LYS A 176 22.99 -2.39 -35.47
C LYS A 176 22.49 -1.20 -34.67
N VAL A 177 22.51 -1.34 -33.34
CA VAL A 177 22.12 -0.33 -32.36
C VAL A 177 23.22 0.00 -31.36
N LEU A 178 24.32 -0.77 -31.40
CA LEU A 178 25.52 -0.59 -30.61
C LEU A 178 26.71 -0.22 -31.51
N ASP A 179 27.52 0.73 -31.05
CA ASP A 179 28.72 1.20 -31.75
C ASP A 179 29.89 0.20 -31.64
N LYS A 180 31.04 0.58 -32.22
CA LYS A 180 32.28 -0.22 -32.16
C LYS A 180 32.78 -0.54 -30.75
N ASN A 181 32.31 0.18 -29.73
CA ASN A 181 32.66 -0.04 -28.33
C ASN A 181 31.63 -0.91 -27.60
N GLY A 182 30.54 -1.30 -28.28
CA GLY A 182 29.44 -2.05 -27.67
C GLY A 182 28.44 -1.17 -26.95
N SER A 183 28.45 0.14 -27.22
CA SER A 183 27.60 1.12 -26.55
C SER A 183 26.53 1.65 -27.49
N GLY A 184 25.31 1.81 -26.99
CA GLY A 184 24.19 2.36 -27.76
C GLY A 184 23.21 3.11 -26.87
N SER A 185 22.42 3.98 -27.50
CA SER A 185 21.35 4.70 -26.80
C SER A 185 20.07 3.88 -26.78
N TYR A 186 19.25 4.05 -25.73
CA TYR A 186 17.91 3.45 -25.70
C TYR A 186 17.02 3.88 -26.86
N ALA A 187 17.23 5.07 -27.43
CA ALA A 187 16.53 5.50 -28.64
C ALA A 187 16.89 4.63 -29.85
N ALA A 188 18.17 4.31 -30.04
CA ALA A 188 18.62 3.41 -31.11
C ALA A 188 18.12 1.98 -30.89
N VAL A 189 18.18 1.47 -29.65
CA VAL A 189 17.66 0.14 -29.29
C VAL A 189 16.16 0.06 -29.56
N ALA A 190 15.37 1.04 -29.09
CA ALA A 190 13.94 1.11 -29.36
C ALA A 190 13.66 1.11 -30.87
N ALA A 191 14.34 1.97 -31.64
CA ALA A 191 14.17 2.04 -33.10
C ALA A 191 14.51 0.70 -33.79
N GLY A 192 15.55 0.01 -33.33
CA GLY A 192 15.90 -1.33 -33.81
C GLY A 192 14.82 -2.37 -33.54
N ILE A 193 14.19 -2.35 -32.36
CA ILE A 193 13.07 -3.23 -32.01
C ILE A 193 11.86 -2.96 -32.92
N TRP A 194 11.50 -1.68 -33.12
CA TRP A 194 10.44 -1.28 -34.06
C TRP A 194 10.72 -1.81 -35.47
N PHE A 195 11.94 -1.57 -35.98
CA PHE A 195 12.36 -2.04 -37.30
C PHE A 195 12.25 -3.55 -37.43
N ALA A 196 12.75 -4.32 -36.47
CA ALA A 196 12.70 -5.77 -36.51
C ALA A 196 11.26 -6.29 -36.59
N ALA A 197 10.38 -5.75 -35.75
CA ALA A 197 8.96 -6.11 -35.75
C ALA A 197 8.22 -5.71 -37.04
N ASP A 198 8.62 -4.60 -37.66
CA ASP A 198 8.03 -4.13 -38.92
C ASP A 198 8.54 -4.88 -40.15
N ASN A 199 9.74 -5.46 -40.09
CA ASN A 199 10.40 -6.10 -41.23
C ASN A 199 10.38 -7.63 -41.17
N GLY A 200 9.44 -8.20 -40.40
CA GLY A 200 9.13 -9.64 -40.43
C GLY A 200 10.02 -10.52 -39.56
N ALA A 201 10.73 -9.95 -38.59
CA ALA A 201 11.33 -10.76 -37.53
C ALA A 201 10.22 -11.46 -36.72
N ARG A 202 10.45 -12.73 -36.39
CA ARG A 202 9.58 -13.53 -35.51
C ARG A 202 10.18 -13.69 -34.12
N VAL A 203 11.49 -13.52 -34.03
CA VAL A 203 12.26 -13.51 -32.79
C VAL A 203 13.19 -12.30 -32.82
N ILE A 204 13.31 -11.60 -31.70
CA ILE A 204 14.29 -10.52 -31.48
C ILE A 204 15.21 -10.95 -30.35
N ASN A 205 16.51 -11.00 -30.62
CA ASN A 205 17.56 -11.21 -29.62
C ASN A 205 18.22 -9.88 -29.26
N LEU A 206 18.20 -9.56 -27.97
CA LEU A 206 18.81 -8.37 -27.36
C LEU A 206 19.89 -8.81 -26.38
N SER A 207 21.09 -9.08 -26.89
CA SER A 207 22.28 -9.42 -26.08
C SER A 207 22.91 -8.17 -25.44
N LEU A 208 22.06 -7.29 -24.91
CA LEU A 208 22.39 -5.99 -24.35
C LEU A 208 21.48 -5.66 -23.17
N GLY A 209 21.89 -4.70 -22.35
CA GLY A 209 21.07 -4.23 -21.23
C GLY A 209 21.56 -2.91 -20.66
N GLY A 210 20.69 -2.27 -19.88
CA GLY A 210 21.00 -1.08 -19.09
C GLY A 210 20.25 -1.06 -17.76
N SER A 211 20.68 -0.21 -16.85
CA SER A 211 20.22 -0.22 -15.45
C SER A 211 18.87 0.46 -15.22
N ALA A 212 18.38 1.25 -16.19
CA ALA A 212 17.17 2.06 -16.03
C ALA A 212 16.02 1.57 -16.91
N SER A 213 14.79 1.65 -16.38
CA SER A 213 13.59 1.54 -17.19
C SER A 213 13.42 2.79 -18.06
N SER A 214 12.66 2.67 -19.14
CA SER A 214 12.42 3.72 -20.11
C SER A 214 11.12 3.45 -20.85
N GLN A 215 10.22 4.44 -20.86
CA GLN A 215 8.95 4.32 -21.58
C GLN A 215 9.15 4.02 -23.07
N ALA A 216 10.15 4.63 -23.72
CA ALA A 216 10.41 4.39 -25.13
C ALA A 216 10.82 2.94 -25.42
N LEU A 217 11.59 2.31 -24.52
CA LEU A 217 11.92 0.88 -24.64
C LEU A 217 10.71 0.01 -24.34
N LEU A 218 9.93 0.34 -23.30
CA LEU A 218 8.72 -0.38 -22.93
C LEU A 218 7.70 -0.39 -24.09
N ASP A 219 7.47 0.76 -24.72
CA ASP A 219 6.58 0.89 -25.86
C ASP A 219 7.05 0.05 -27.05
N ALA A 220 8.37 0.02 -27.32
CA ALA A 220 8.94 -0.76 -28.40
C ALA A 220 8.79 -2.28 -28.17
N VAL A 221 9.09 -2.77 -26.95
CA VAL A 221 8.92 -4.20 -26.63
C VAL A 221 7.45 -4.59 -26.62
N ALA A 222 6.57 -3.76 -26.06
CA ALA A 222 5.13 -4.00 -26.06
C ALA A 222 4.59 -4.07 -27.49
N TYR A 223 5.05 -3.19 -28.38
CA TYR A 223 4.65 -3.22 -29.78
C TYR A 223 5.10 -4.50 -30.49
N ALA A 224 6.38 -4.86 -30.37
CA ALA A 224 6.91 -6.07 -31.01
C ALA A 224 6.19 -7.33 -30.49
N TYR A 225 5.97 -7.42 -29.18
CA TYR A 225 5.21 -8.50 -28.56
C TYR A 225 3.77 -8.56 -29.11
N ASN A 226 3.06 -7.43 -29.18
CA ASN A 226 1.69 -7.36 -29.71
C ASN A 226 1.60 -7.67 -31.21
N LYS A 227 2.71 -7.53 -31.95
CA LYS A 227 2.85 -8.03 -33.33
C LYS A 227 3.11 -9.53 -33.43
N GLY A 228 3.20 -10.24 -32.30
CA GLY A 228 3.49 -11.67 -32.24
C GLY A 228 4.98 -12.01 -32.37
N VAL A 229 5.86 -11.05 -32.09
CA VAL A 229 7.32 -11.26 -32.10
C VAL A 229 7.80 -11.67 -30.72
N THR A 230 8.52 -12.78 -30.63
CA THR A 230 9.11 -13.25 -29.37
C THR A 230 10.37 -12.44 -29.07
N ILE A 231 10.49 -11.87 -27.87
CA ILE A 231 11.58 -10.98 -27.49
C ILE A 231 12.40 -11.63 -26.38
N ILE A 232 13.71 -11.72 -26.58
CA ILE A 232 14.63 -12.41 -25.69
C ILE A 232 15.77 -11.46 -25.37
N ALA A 233 16.09 -11.31 -24.09
CA ALA A 233 17.13 -10.38 -23.66
C ALA A 233 18.02 -10.94 -22.55
N ALA A 234 19.28 -10.54 -22.58
CA ALA A 234 20.28 -10.90 -21.58
C ALA A 234 19.95 -10.29 -20.20
N ALA A 235 20.06 -11.08 -19.12
CA ALA A 235 19.72 -10.62 -17.78
C ALA A 235 20.69 -9.57 -17.21
N GLY A 236 21.94 -9.52 -17.67
CA GLY A 236 22.98 -8.64 -17.15
C GLY A 236 24.17 -9.41 -16.56
N ASN A 237 25.31 -8.74 -16.39
CA ASN A 237 26.61 -9.36 -16.11
C ASN A 237 27.30 -8.82 -14.84
N ASP A 238 26.55 -8.36 -13.85
CA ASP A 238 27.05 -7.74 -12.62
C ASP A 238 27.01 -8.69 -11.40
N GLY A 239 26.42 -9.88 -11.52
CA GLY A 239 26.27 -10.86 -10.44
C GLY A 239 25.31 -10.43 -9.33
N VAL A 240 24.32 -9.59 -9.67
CA VAL A 240 23.39 -8.99 -8.69
C VAL A 240 21.95 -9.50 -8.85
N ASN A 241 21.17 -9.42 -7.76
CA ASN A 241 19.72 -9.69 -7.75
C ASN A 241 18.93 -8.53 -8.41
N GLN A 242 19.25 -8.24 -9.66
CA GLN A 242 18.57 -7.22 -10.46
C GLN A 242 18.77 -7.51 -11.95
N VAL A 243 17.72 -8.00 -12.60
CA VAL A 243 17.68 -8.16 -14.06
C VAL A 243 17.72 -6.78 -14.74
N SER A 244 18.54 -6.64 -15.77
CA SER A 244 18.72 -5.40 -16.54
C SER A 244 17.54 -5.13 -17.48
N TYR A 245 17.35 -3.88 -17.92
CA TYR A 245 16.38 -3.55 -18.97
C TYR A 245 17.02 -3.68 -20.36
N PRO A 246 16.33 -4.23 -21.36
CA PRO A 246 14.89 -4.51 -21.39
C PRO A 246 14.46 -5.88 -20.85
N ALA A 247 15.38 -6.76 -20.42
CA ALA A 247 15.02 -8.10 -19.92
C ALA A 247 14.03 -8.06 -18.75
N ALA A 248 14.11 -7.07 -17.87
CA ALA A 248 13.20 -6.90 -16.74
C ALA A 248 11.75 -6.48 -17.12
N TYR A 249 11.42 -6.27 -18.40
CA TYR A 249 10.04 -6.07 -18.84
C TYR A 249 9.30 -7.41 -18.96
N ASP A 250 9.04 -8.00 -17.79
CA ASP A 250 8.57 -9.39 -17.63
C ASP A 250 7.32 -9.70 -18.47
N ASN A 251 6.36 -8.78 -18.60
CA ASN A 251 5.16 -9.00 -19.42
C ASN A 251 5.43 -9.25 -20.91
N TYR A 252 6.61 -8.88 -21.44
CA TYR A 252 6.89 -8.88 -22.88
C TYR A 252 8.16 -9.62 -23.26
N VAL A 253 9.17 -9.60 -22.40
CA VAL A 253 10.54 -10.04 -22.71
C VAL A 253 10.90 -11.26 -21.88
N ILE A 254 11.48 -12.28 -22.52
CA ILE A 254 12.04 -13.45 -21.86
C ILE A 254 13.46 -13.09 -21.39
N ALA A 255 13.66 -13.04 -20.08
CA ALA A 255 14.94 -12.72 -19.46
C ALA A 255 15.83 -13.97 -19.32
N VAL A 256 17.07 -13.88 -19.82
CA VAL A 256 17.98 -15.04 -19.91
C VAL A 256 19.23 -14.85 -19.07
N GLY A 257 19.40 -15.71 -18.07
CA GLY A 257 20.61 -15.84 -17.25
C GLY A 257 21.62 -16.82 -17.85
N ALA A 258 22.84 -16.81 -17.32
CA ALA A 258 23.97 -17.58 -17.85
C ALA A 258 24.41 -18.69 -16.91
N THR A 259 24.62 -19.90 -17.45
CA THR A 259 25.26 -21.03 -16.75
C THR A 259 26.66 -21.32 -17.28
N ARG A 260 27.46 -22.00 -16.44
CA ARG A 260 28.79 -22.55 -16.76
C ARG A 260 28.68 -23.97 -17.33
N TYR A 261 29.84 -24.57 -17.61
CA TYR A 261 29.94 -25.95 -18.12
C TYR A 261 29.24 -26.98 -17.22
N ASP A 262 29.28 -26.78 -15.91
CA ASP A 262 28.66 -27.65 -14.90
C ASP A 262 27.20 -27.29 -14.57
N GLU A 263 26.55 -26.50 -15.44
CA GLU A 263 25.16 -26.03 -15.32
C GLU A 263 24.88 -25.13 -14.10
N THR A 264 25.90 -24.78 -13.32
CA THR A 264 25.74 -23.81 -12.23
C THR A 264 25.61 -22.40 -12.80
N LEU A 265 24.86 -21.54 -12.11
CA LEU A 265 24.76 -20.12 -12.48
C LEU A 265 26.17 -19.48 -12.51
N SER A 266 26.48 -18.82 -13.61
CA SER A 266 27.75 -18.09 -13.78
C SER A 266 27.86 -16.96 -12.76
N TYR A 267 29.06 -16.74 -12.22
CA TYR A 267 29.30 -15.77 -11.13
C TYR A 267 28.88 -14.33 -11.48
N TYR A 268 28.86 -13.99 -12.78
CA TYR A 268 28.49 -12.68 -13.28
C TYR A 268 27.00 -12.58 -13.64
N SER A 269 26.24 -13.67 -13.72
CA SER A 269 24.86 -13.61 -14.19
C SER A 269 24.01 -12.83 -13.20
N ASN A 270 23.32 -11.80 -13.67
CA ASN A 270 22.24 -11.20 -12.88
C ASN A 270 21.09 -12.21 -12.76
N TYR A 271 20.37 -12.10 -11.64
CA TYR A 271 19.29 -12.99 -11.24
C TYR A 271 18.18 -12.18 -10.56
N GLY A 272 17.06 -12.81 -10.20
CA GLY A 272 15.97 -12.15 -9.47
C GLY A 272 14.57 -12.48 -9.99
N PRO A 273 13.52 -11.78 -9.49
CA PRO A 273 12.13 -12.14 -9.76
C PRO A 273 11.70 -12.02 -11.22
N SER A 274 12.38 -11.19 -12.01
CA SER A 274 12.12 -11.05 -13.46
C SER A 274 12.93 -12.02 -14.32
N LEU A 275 13.71 -12.93 -13.74
CA LEU A 275 14.44 -13.95 -14.50
C LEU A 275 13.47 -15.06 -14.92
N ASP A 276 13.40 -15.35 -16.23
CA ASP A 276 12.58 -16.43 -16.77
C ASP A 276 13.36 -17.75 -16.83
N ILE A 277 14.55 -17.76 -17.41
CA ILE A 277 15.25 -19.02 -17.76
C ILE A 277 16.76 -18.81 -17.80
N VAL A 278 17.52 -19.89 -17.69
CA VAL A 278 18.97 -19.84 -17.92
C VAL A 278 19.39 -20.69 -19.11
N ALA A 279 20.49 -20.29 -19.74
CA ALA A 279 21.13 -21.00 -20.84
C ALA A 279 22.66 -20.91 -20.72
N PRO A 280 23.43 -21.73 -21.46
CA PRO A 280 24.88 -21.66 -21.45
C PRO A 280 25.42 -20.27 -21.81
N GLY A 281 26.12 -19.65 -20.85
CA GLY A 281 26.82 -18.38 -21.06
C GLY A 281 28.32 -18.49 -20.83
N GLY A 282 28.80 -19.59 -20.23
CA GLY A 282 30.21 -19.94 -20.09
C GLY A 282 31.00 -19.16 -19.04
N ASP A 283 32.24 -19.61 -18.81
CA ASP A 283 33.20 -18.99 -17.90
C ASP A 283 34.61 -19.14 -18.50
N THR A 284 35.14 -18.06 -19.07
CA THR A 284 36.45 -18.07 -19.72
C THR A 284 37.63 -18.09 -18.72
N SER A 285 37.34 -18.10 -17.41
CA SER A 285 38.37 -18.27 -16.37
C SER A 285 38.61 -19.74 -16.00
N LEU A 286 37.78 -20.66 -16.50
CA LEU A 286 37.80 -22.08 -16.15
C LEU A 286 37.95 -22.97 -17.38
N ASP A 287 38.55 -24.14 -17.15
CA ASP A 287 38.57 -25.31 -18.04
C ASP A 287 38.13 -26.49 -17.15
N GLN A 288 36.82 -26.69 -17.05
CA GLN A 288 36.17 -27.68 -16.20
C GLN A 288 36.16 -29.07 -16.84
N ASN A 289 36.25 -29.13 -18.17
CA ASN A 289 36.22 -30.36 -18.93
C ASN A 289 37.63 -30.95 -19.20
N GLY A 290 38.69 -30.17 -18.98
CA GLY A 290 40.08 -30.55 -19.10
C GLY A 290 40.55 -30.74 -20.55
N ASP A 291 39.89 -30.09 -21.51
CA ASP A 291 40.21 -30.23 -22.95
C ASP A 291 41.36 -29.29 -23.41
N GLY A 292 41.83 -28.42 -22.50
CA GLY A 292 42.90 -27.46 -22.74
C GLY A 292 42.42 -26.11 -23.27
N TYR A 293 41.11 -25.90 -23.38
CA TYR A 293 40.47 -24.62 -23.72
C TYR A 293 39.57 -24.15 -22.59
N VAL A 294 39.27 -22.86 -22.58
CA VAL A 294 38.38 -22.27 -21.58
C VAL A 294 36.92 -22.56 -21.94
N ASP A 295 36.06 -22.71 -20.92
CA ASP A 295 34.63 -23.04 -21.09
C ASP A 295 33.77 -21.83 -21.45
N GLY A 296 34.16 -21.09 -22.48
CA GLY A 296 33.30 -20.08 -23.11
C GLY A 296 32.37 -20.67 -24.17
N VAL A 297 31.53 -19.82 -24.77
CA VAL A 297 30.76 -20.14 -25.98
C VAL A 297 31.63 -19.83 -27.21
N LEU A 298 31.85 -20.81 -28.07
CA LEU A 298 32.74 -20.71 -29.22
C LEU A 298 31.97 -20.39 -30.52
N GLN A 299 32.28 -19.26 -31.17
CA GLN A 299 31.69 -18.91 -32.47
C GLN A 299 32.70 -18.25 -33.42
N ASN A 300 32.40 -18.25 -34.74
CA ASN A 300 33.21 -17.55 -35.73
C ASN A 300 32.99 -16.04 -35.62
N THR A 301 34.06 -15.31 -35.28
CA THR A 301 34.05 -13.84 -35.26
C THR A 301 35.46 -13.31 -35.49
N PHE A 302 35.62 -12.00 -35.65
CA PHE A 302 36.95 -11.39 -35.73
C PHE A 302 37.52 -11.09 -34.35
N ASN A 303 38.84 -10.98 -34.27
CA ASN A 303 39.56 -10.87 -33.00
C ASN A 303 39.05 -9.68 -32.15
N PRO A 304 38.50 -9.92 -30.95
CA PRO A 304 37.85 -8.89 -30.13
C PRO A 304 38.82 -7.82 -29.60
N ASN A 305 40.11 -8.16 -29.48
CA ASN A 305 41.14 -7.24 -28.99
C ASN A 305 41.58 -6.26 -30.08
N THR A 306 41.71 -6.74 -31.32
CA THR A 306 42.16 -5.90 -32.45
C THR A 306 41.00 -5.24 -33.19
N LYS A 307 39.80 -5.83 -33.12
CA LYS A 307 38.60 -5.45 -33.87
C LYS A 307 38.84 -5.29 -35.38
N ASN A 308 39.78 -6.07 -35.91
CA ASN A 308 40.11 -6.08 -37.32
C ASN A 308 39.06 -6.90 -38.09
N THR A 309 38.15 -6.20 -38.76
CA THR A 309 37.02 -6.74 -39.54
C THR A 309 37.42 -7.68 -40.69
N GLY A 310 38.72 -7.84 -40.99
CA GLY A 310 39.23 -8.81 -41.97
C GLY A 310 39.98 -10.00 -41.37
N SER A 311 40.07 -10.12 -40.04
CA SER A 311 40.85 -11.16 -39.34
C SER A 311 39.96 -12.07 -38.49
N PHE A 312 39.29 -13.01 -39.15
CA PHE A 312 38.39 -13.97 -38.53
C PHE A 312 39.11 -15.13 -37.85
N GLY A 313 38.48 -15.66 -36.79
CA GLY A 313 38.86 -16.87 -36.08
C GLY A 313 37.66 -17.41 -35.31
N TYR A 314 37.91 -18.35 -34.40
CA TYR A 314 36.89 -18.90 -33.51
C TYR A 314 37.26 -18.49 -32.09
N TRP A 315 36.37 -17.76 -31.44
CA TRP A 315 36.66 -17.11 -30.17
C TRP A 315 35.65 -17.52 -29.10
N PHE A 316 36.16 -17.84 -27.91
CA PHE A 316 35.38 -18.14 -26.72
C PHE A 316 34.95 -16.83 -26.05
N PHE A 317 33.65 -16.58 -25.95
CA PHE A 317 33.07 -15.45 -25.21
C PHE A 317 32.32 -15.96 -23.98
N GLN A 318 32.11 -15.11 -22.99
CA GLN A 318 31.21 -15.37 -21.86
C GLN A 318 30.22 -14.22 -21.65
N GLY A 319 29.06 -14.53 -21.09
CA GLY A 319 28.07 -13.53 -20.70
C GLY A 319 26.64 -14.04 -20.81
N THR A 320 25.71 -13.34 -20.16
CA THR A 320 24.27 -13.48 -20.45
C THR A 320 23.95 -13.11 -21.91
N SER A 321 24.80 -12.28 -22.54
CA SER A 321 24.79 -11.99 -23.98
C SER A 321 25.09 -13.21 -24.87
N MET A 322 25.76 -14.23 -24.34
CA MET A 322 25.98 -15.52 -25.02
C MET A 322 24.89 -16.54 -24.67
N ALA A 323 24.25 -16.42 -23.50
CA ALA A 323 23.11 -17.24 -23.12
C ALA A 323 21.83 -16.90 -23.91
N ALA A 324 21.49 -15.61 -24.03
CA ALA A 324 20.32 -15.13 -24.77
C ALA A 324 20.16 -15.71 -26.20
N PRO A 325 21.21 -15.75 -27.06
CA PRO A 325 21.07 -16.28 -28.42
C PRO A 325 20.79 -17.79 -28.47
N HIS A 326 21.11 -18.57 -27.43
CA HIS A 326 20.65 -19.97 -27.35
C HIS A 326 19.12 -20.03 -27.29
N ILE A 327 18.52 -19.23 -26.41
CA ILE A 327 17.06 -19.13 -26.29
C ILE A 327 16.45 -18.58 -27.58
N ALA A 328 17.09 -17.60 -28.24
CA ALA A 328 16.62 -17.08 -29.53
C ALA A 328 16.62 -18.13 -30.64
N GLY A 329 17.67 -18.97 -30.69
CA GLY A 329 17.71 -20.12 -31.59
C GLY A 329 16.60 -21.13 -31.27
N ILE A 330 16.42 -21.52 -30.01
CA ILE A 330 15.39 -22.48 -29.61
C ILE A 330 13.98 -21.94 -29.89
N ALA A 331 13.73 -20.66 -29.63
CA ALA A 331 12.49 -19.99 -29.99
C ALA A 331 12.24 -20.08 -31.51
N ALA A 332 13.27 -19.85 -32.33
CA ALA A 332 13.14 -19.98 -33.78
C ALA A 332 12.85 -21.43 -34.22
N LEU A 333 13.49 -22.42 -33.59
CA LEU A 333 13.22 -23.83 -33.85
C LEU A 333 11.77 -24.22 -33.55
N VAL A 334 11.23 -23.86 -32.37
CA VAL A 334 9.86 -24.24 -31.97
C VAL A 334 8.79 -23.48 -32.76
N ILE A 335 9.07 -22.23 -33.15
CA ILE A 335 8.21 -21.46 -34.06
C ILE A 335 8.19 -22.12 -35.45
N ALA A 336 9.35 -22.54 -35.99
CA ALA A 336 9.45 -23.21 -37.28
C ALA A 336 8.72 -24.56 -37.29
N ASN A 337 8.78 -25.29 -36.16
CA ASN A 337 8.07 -26.56 -35.99
C ASN A 337 6.54 -26.38 -35.88
N GLY A 338 6.06 -25.16 -35.61
CA GLY A 338 4.63 -24.85 -35.52
C GLY A 338 3.98 -25.18 -34.17
N ASN A 339 4.75 -25.68 -33.20
CA ASN A 339 4.25 -26.08 -31.89
C ASN A 339 3.97 -24.89 -30.96
N ALA A 340 4.76 -23.82 -31.07
CA ALA A 340 4.58 -22.58 -30.33
C ALA A 340 4.86 -21.38 -31.25
N THR A 341 3.81 -20.74 -31.75
CA THR A 341 3.94 -19.67 -32.77
C THR A 341 3.71 -18.25 -32.25
N THR A 342 3.23 -18.09 -31.01
CA THR A 342 3.01 -16.79 -30.36
C THR A 342 4.01 -16.59 -29.22
N PRO A 343 4.33 -15.34 -28.84
CA PRO A 343 5.27 -15.07 -27.74
C PRO A 343 4.93 -15.81 -26.46
N ASP A 344 3.65 -15.84 -26.07
CA ASP A 344 3.19 -16.55 -24.86
C ASP A 344 3.42 -18.05 -24.95
N LYS A 345 3.08 -18.67 -26.08
CA LYS A 345 3.27 -20.11 -26.25
C LYS A 345 4.75 -20.47 -26.25
N VAL A 346 5.61 -19.61 -26.82
CA VAL A 346 7.06 -19.84 -26.80
C VAL A 346 7.58 -19.73 -25.37
N ARG A 347 7.16 -18.71 -24.62
CA ARG A 347 7.51 -18.56 -23.20
C ARG A 347 7.07 -19.77 -22.38
N VAL A 348 5.80 -20.17 -22.48
CA VAL A 348 5.27 -21.34 -21.77
C VAL A 348 6.01 -22.62 -22.15
N ALA A 349 6.28 -22.84 -23.45
CA ALA A 349 7.05 -23.99 -23.90
C ALA A 349 8.45 -24.04 -23.27
N LEU A 350 9.14 -22.89 -23.19
CA LEU A 350 10.44 -22.78 -22.53
C LEU A 350 10.33 -23.06 -21.03
N GLN A 351 9.34 -22.51 -20.34
CA GLN A 351 9.15 -22.64 -18.89
C GLN A 351 8.74 -24.05 -18.45
N GLU A 352 7.78 -24.68 -19.14
CA GLU A 352 7.27 -26.01 -18.77
C GLU A 352 8.26 -27.15 -19.06
N THR A 353 9.23 -26.91 -19.95
CA THR A 353 10.16 -27.95 -20.40
C THR A 353 11.60 -27.70 -19.98
N ALA A 354 11.86 -26.59 -19.29
CA ALA A 354 13.14 -26.32 -18.66
C ALA A 354 13.49 -27.42 -17.65
N GLU A 355 14.77 -27.73 -17.58
CA GLU A 355 15.32 -28.57 -16.54
C GLU A 355 15.44 -27.77 -15.25
N ASP A 356 14.49 -27.99 -14.35
CA ASP A 356 14.47 -27.38 -13.03
C ASP A 356 15.80 -27.57 -12.30
N LYS A 357 16.44 -26.45 -11.94
CA LYS A 357 17.69 -26.39 -11.17
C LYS A 357 17.42 -25.54 -9.94
N GLY A 358 18.05 -25.90 -8.82
CA GLY A 358 17.90 -25.14 -7.58
C GLY A 358 16.71 -25.63 -6.76
N VAL A 359 15.82 -24.73 -6.40
CA VAL A 359 14.62 -25.04 -5.60
C VAL A 359 13.51 -25.48 -6.53
N THR A 360 12.80 -26.56 -6.20
CA THR A 360 11.73 -27.09 -7.04
C THR A 360 10.73 -26.03 -7.49
N GLY A 361 10.51 -25.93 -8.80
CA GLY A 361 9.69 -24.91 -9.44
C GLY A 361 10.50 -23.69 -9.84
N ARG A 362 9.81 -22.56 -10.07
CA ARG A 362 10.49 -21.32 -10.46
C ARG A 362 11.20 -20.70 -9.26
N ASP A 363 12.48 -20.37 -9.39
CA ASP A 363 13.27 -19.65 -8.39
C ASP A 363 14.00 -18.41 -8.95
N ASP A 364 14.47 -17.53 -8.07
CA ASP A 364 15.15 -16.28 -8.46
C ASP A 364 16.52 -16.49 -9.10
N VAL A 365 17.15 -17.67 -8.92
CA VAL A 365 18.53 -17.96 -9.32
C VAL A 365 18.56 -18.55 -10.73
N TYR A 366 17.69 -19.51 -11.01
CA TYR A 366 17.63 -20.24 -12.28
C TYR A 366 16.37 -19.93 -13.11
N GLY A 367 15.46 -19.10 -12.60
CA GLY A 367 14.15 -18.92 -13.23
C GLY A 367 13.40 -20.25 -13.19
N TYR A 368 12.87 -20.69 -14.33
CA TYR A 368 12.25 -22.01 -14.49
C TYR A 368 13.27 -23.14 -14.69
N GLY A 369 14.56 -22.83 -14.84
CA GLY A 369 15.63 -23.82 -14.99
C GLY A 369 16.48 -23.64 -16.24
N LEU A 370 17.27 -24.66 -16.56
CA LEU A 370 18.13 -24.69 -17.74
C LEU A 370 17.32 -25.12 -18.97
N VAL A 371 17.44 -24.38 -20.07
CA VAL A 371 16.72 -24.71 -21.30
C VAL A 371 17.18 -26.03 -21.92
N ASN A 372 16.23 -26.81 -22.45
CA ASN A 372 16.50 -28.02 -23.22
C ASN A 372 15.80 -27.93 -24.59
N ALA A 373 16.58 -27.77 -25.66
CA ALA A 373 16.04 -27.58 -27.01
C ALA A 373 15.14 -28.73 -27.43
N PHE A 374 15.52 -29.98 -27.14
CA PHE A 374 14.75 -31.14 -27.57
C PHE A 374 13.37 -31.21 -26.92
N THR A 375 13.28 -30.94 -25.61
CA THR A 375 11.97 -30.96 -24.91
C THR A 375 11.10 -29.79 -25.35
N VAL A 376 11.66 -28.60 -25.57
CA VAL A 376 10.93 -27.43 -26.10
C VAL A 376 10.37 -27.71 -27.49
N LEU A 377 11.15 -28.31 -28.40
CA LEU A 377 10.66 -28.61 -29.76
C LEU A 377 9.53 -29.64 -29.75
N ASN A 378 9.55 -30.58 -28.80
CA ASN A 378 8.51 -31.60 -28.63
C ASN A 378 7.36 -31.14 -27.73
N TRP A 379 7.43 -29.91 -27.22
CA TRP A 379 6.33 -29.33 -26.46
C TRP A 379 5.10 -29.24 -27.35
N THR A 380 3.96 -29.65 -26.80
CA THR A 380 2.66 -29.43 -27.40
C THR A 380 1.84 -28.72 -26.36
N ALA A 381 1.20 -27.60 -26.74
CA ALA A 381 0.21 -26.97 -25.87
C ALA A 381 -0.75 -28.06 -25.39
N GLY A 382 -0.97 -28.13 -24.07
CA GLY A 382 -2.04 -28.94 -23.52
C GLY A 382 -3.38 -28.59 -24.17
N PRO A 383 -4.42 -29.44 -24.03
CA PRO A 383 -5.76 -29.00 -24.39
C PRO A 383 -6.02 -27.63 -23.74
N PRO A 384 -6.57 -26.63 -24.48
CA PRO A 384 -6.84 -25.33 -23.91
C PRO A 384 -7.65 -25.51 -22.65
N ASP A 385 -7.22 -24.88 -21.56
CA ASP A 385 -7.96 -24.99 -20.32
C ASP A 385 -9.31 -24.31 -20.49
N THR A 386 -10.36 -25.10 -20.39
CA THR A 386 -11.76 -24.64 -20.42
C THR A 386 -12.39 -24.70 -19.03
N GLY A 387 -11.66 -25.20 -18.03
CA GLY A 387 -12.12 -25.25 -16.66
C GLY A 387 -12.15 -23.84 -16.08
N SER A 388 -13.30 -23.41 -15.58
CA SER A 388 -13.32 -22.23 -14.72
C SER A 388 -12.73 -22.58 -13.35
N PRO A 389 -12.11 -21.60 -12.65
CA PRO A 389 -11.73 -21.77 -11.26
C PRO A 389 -12.88 -22.28 -10.39
N VAL A 390 -12.55 -23.03 -9.35
CA VAL A 390 -13.51 -23.53 -8.38
C VAL A 390 -13.38 -22.72 -7.10
N ILE A 391 -14.39 -21.90 -6.80
CA ILE A 391 -14.51 -21.15 -5.55
C ILE A 391 -15.34 -21.98 -4.56
N THR A 392 -14.76 -22.32 -3.42
CA THR A 392 -15.41 -23.11 -2.35
C THR A 392 -15.11 -22.52 -0.98
N GLY A 393 -15.95 -22.84 0.00
CA GLY A 393 -15.73 -22.40 1.38
C GLY A 393 -15.72 -20.88 1.56
N ALA A 394 -16.38 -20.14 0.65
CA ALA A 394 -16.55 -18.71 0.80
C ALA A 394 -17.20 -18.42 2.16
N THR A 395 -16.69 -17.45 2.90
CA THR A 395 -17.39 -16.91 4.06
C THR A 395 -18.77 -16.49 3.56
N GLY A 396 -19.83 -17.05 4.13
CA GLY A 396 -21.20 -16.84 3.66
C GLY A 396 -21.82 -15.58 4.25
N ASN A 397 -23.10 -15.66 4.63
CA ASN A 397 -23.73 -14.56 5.37
C ASN A 397 -23.09 -14.41 6.75
N ILE A 398 -22.67 -13.19 7.09
CA ILE A 398 -21.93 -12.88 8.31
C ILE A 398 -22.46 -11.61 8.97
N THR A 399 -22.07 -11.39 10.23
CA THR A 399 -22.39 -10.22 11.02
C THR A 399 -21.12 -9.44 11.34
N GLY A 400 -21.16 -8.12 11.23
CA GLY A 400 -20.09 -7.21 11.63
C GLY A 400 -20.62 -6.07 12.49
N THR A 401 -19.71 -5.29 13.08
CA THR A 401 -20.06 -4.11 13.87
C THR A 401 -19.69 -2.83 13.11
N THR A 402 -20.23 -1.69 13.55
CA THR A 402 -20.00 -0.35 12.99
C THR A 402 -18.52 0.11 13.05
N ALA A 403 -17.66 -0.60 13.79
CA ALA A 403 -16.27 -0.22 14.07
C ALA A 403 -15.19 -1.23 13.58
N GLU A 404 -15.56 -2.42 13.10
CA GLU A 404 -14.60 -3.49 12.76
C GLU A 404 -14.58 -3.83 11.26
N LEU A 405 -13.40 -4.15 10.73
CA LEU A 405 -13.27 -4.74 9.40
C LEU A 405 -13.86 -6.15 9.38
N VAL A 406 -14.51 -6.52 8.28
CA VAL A 406 -15.02 -7.88 8.07
C VAL A 406 -14.17 -8.57 7.00
N THR A 407 -13.49 -9.63 7.41
CA THR A 407 -12.67 -10.48 6.54
C THR A 407 -13.55 -11.45 5.76
N ILE A 408 -13.44 -11.40 4.43
CA ILE A 408 -14.01 -12.39 3.52
C ILE A 408 -12.88 -13.30 3.06
N SER A 409 -13.13 -14.60 3.10
CA SER A 409 -12.21 -15.65 2.69
C SER A 409 -12.89 -16.68 1.81
N ALA A 410 -12.13 -17.32 0.92
CA ALA A 410 -12.57 -18.48 0.14
C ALA A 410 -11.37 -19.35 -0.23
N THR A 411 -11.59 -20.64 -0.42
CA THR A 411 -10.62 -21.54 -1.06
C THR A 411 -10.87 -21.53 -2.56
N ILE A 412 -9.86 -21.17 -3.34
CA ILE A 412 -9.97 -21.02 -4.80
C ILE A 412 -8.93 -21.92 -5.45
N THR A 413 -9.37 -22.93 -6.17
CA THR A 413 -8.50 -23.89 -6.86
C THR A 413 -8.78 -23.93 -8.34
N ASP A 414 -7.76 -24.27 -9.10
CA ASP A 414 -7.85 -24.42 -10.54
C ASP A 414 -6.78 -25.42 -11.03
N ASN A 415 -6.98 -26.06 -12.18
CA ASN A 415 -6.05 -27.05 -12.73
C ASN A 415 -4.81 -26.46 -13.40
N VAL A 416 -4.85 -25.22 -13.87
CA VAL A 416 -3.68 -24.47 -14.38
C VAL A 416 -3.26 -23.32 -13.46
N GLY A 417 -4.08 -23.02 -12.46
CA GLY A 417 -3.76 -22.05 -11.41
C GLY A 417 -4.60 -20.78 -11.53
N VAL A 418 -4.79 -20.14 -10.38
CA VAL A 418 -5.61 -18.91 -10.26
C VAL A 418 -4.71 -17.71 -10.48
N ASP A 419 -5.01 -16.89 -11.48
CA ASP A 419 -4.29 -15.65 -11.80
C ASP A 419 -4.67 -14.55 -10.81
N ASN A 420 -5.99 -14.30 -10.64
CA ASN A 420 -6.47 -13.29 -9.72
C ASN A 420 -7.84 -13.64 -9.12
N SER A 421 -8.15 -13.00 -7.99
CA SER A 421 -9.45 -13.08 -7.34
C SER A 421 -9.84 -11.73 -6.73
N THR A 422 -11.13 -11.39 -6.80
CA THR A 422 -11.67 -10.09 -6.40
C THR A 422 -13.00 -10.26 -5.67
N VAL A 423 -13.17 -9.56 -4.55
CA VAL A 423 -14.46 -9.37 -3.89
C VAL A 423 -15.13 -8.13 -4.48
N TYR A 424 -16.36 -8.29 -4.96
CA TYR A 424 -17.25 -7.18 -5.33
C TYR A 424 -18.26 -7.00 -4.23
N TYR A 425 -18.39 -5.78 -3.68
CA TYR A 425 -19.32 -5.49 -2.60
C TYR A 425 -20.00 -4.14 -2.78
N THR A 426 -21.21 -4.01 -2.23
CA THR A 426 -21.98 -2.75 -2.23
C THR A 426 -22.13 -2.24 -0.80
N PRO A 427 -21.46 -1.13 -0.43
CA PRO A 427 -21.61 -0.51 0.89
C PRO A 427 -23.04 -0.06 1.19
N ILE A 428 -23.35 0.18 2.47
CA ILE A 428 -24.66 0.70 2.89
C ILE A 428 -24.93 2.06 2.24
N ASN A 429 -25.99 2.14 1.42
CA ASN A 429 -26.35 3.31 0.59
C ASN A 429 -25.23 3.75 -0.38
N GLY A 430 -24.35 2.83 -0.78
CA GLY A 430 -23.24 3.06 -1.70
C GLY A 430 -23.49 2.50 -3.10
N THR A 431 -22.46 2.60 -3.94
CA THR A 431 -22.38 1.93 -5.25
C THR A 431 -21.44 0.74 -5.14
N GLU A 432 -21.65 -0.29 -5.96
CA GLU A 432 -20.76 -1.45 -6.02
C GLU A 432 -19.30 -1.03 -6.24
N THR A 433 -18.39 -1.64 -5.50
CA THR A 433 -16.94 -1.44 -5.60
C THR A 433 -16.22 -2.79 -5.43
N ALA A 434 -14.92 -2.82 -5.68
CA ALA A 434 -14.13 -4.05 -5.74
C ALA A 434 -12.83 -3.96 -4.93
N ILE A 435 -12.44 -5.08 -4.31
CA ILE A 435 -11.18 -5.24 -3.58
C ILE A 435 -10.52 -6.54 -4.05
N ALA A 436 -9.24 -6.46 -4.44
CA ALA A 436 -8.46 -7.64 -4.80
C ALA A 436 -8.21 -8.50 -3.55
N MET A 437 -8.35 -9.82 -3.71
CA MET A 437 -8.02 -10.77 -2.65
C MET A 437 -6.52 -11.10 -2.68
N THR A 438 -5.95 -11.39 -1.51
CA THR A 438 -4.57 -11.85 -1.36
C THR A 438 -4.57 -13.34 -1.02
N LYS A 439 -3.75 -14.12 -1.72
CA LYS A 439 -3.53 -15.54 -1.43
C LYS A 439 -2.70 -15.69 -0.15
N GLU A 440 -3.13 -16.57 0.75
CA GLU A 440 -2.35 -16.93 1.93
C GLU A 440 -1.04 -17.63 1.53
N PRO A 441 0.07 -17.43 2.26
CA PRO A 441 1.38 -18.01 1.91
C PRO A 441 1.45 -19.54 2.07
N ASP A 442 0.41 -20.17 2.60
CA ASP A 442 0.38 -21.59 2.92
C ASP A 442 -0.21 -22.41 1.74
N PRO A 443 -0.08 -23.76 1.74
CA PRO A 443 -0.53 -24.59 0.62
C PRO A 443 -2.07 -24.75 0.57
N SER A 444 -2.85 -24.03 1.38
CA SER A 444 -4.30 -24.23 1.51
C SER A 444 -5.13 -23.62 0.38
N ASN A 445 -4.52 -22.84 -0.52
CA ASN A 445 -5.20 -22.08 -1.58
C ASN A 445 -6.32 -21.17 -1.07
N VAL A 446 -6.20 -20.68 0.16
CA VAL A 446 -7.12 -19.71 0.76
C VAL A 446 -6.74 -18.30 0.30
N TRP A 447 -7.76 -17.53 -0.11
CA TRP A 447 -7.66 -16.13 -0.47
C TRP A 447 -8.47 -15.29 0.51
N LYS A 448 -8.00 -14.09 0.84
CA LYS A 448 -8.69 -13.18 1.78
C LYS A 448 -8.73 -11.73 1.30
N ALA A 449 -9.77 -11.02 1.70
CA ALA A 449 -9.87 -9.56 1.60
C ALA A 449 -10.66 -9.00 2.78
N ASP A 450 -10.21 -7.87 3.33
CA ASP A 450 -10.94 -7.15 4.37
C ASP A 450 -11.82 -6.07 3.73
N THR A 451 -13.12 -6.14 3.99
CA THR A 451 -14.04 -5.10 3.52
C THR A 451 -14.12 -3.95 4.52
N PRO A 452 -14.04 -2.69 4.07
CA PRO A 452 -14.22 -1.54 4.94
C PRO A 452 -15.68 -1.45 5.36
N VAL A 453 -15.90 -1.63 6.67
CA VAL A 453 -17.23 -1.56 7.31
C VAL A 453 -17.40 -0.30 8.16
N ALA A 454 -16.36 0.55 8.21
CA ALA A 454 -16.28 1.78 8.99
C ALA A 454 -17.22 2.88 8.46
N SER A 455 -18.51 2.58 8.45
CA SER A 455 -19.59 3.54 8.36
C SER A 455 -20.37 3.39 9.65
N ASN A 456 -20.53 4.48 10.42
CA ASN A 456 -21.40 4.56 11.59
C ASN A 456 -22.88 4.40 11.18
N LYS A 457 -23.22 3.30 10.52
CA LYS A 457 -24.50 3.02 9.87
C LYS A 457 -24.82 1.55 10.06
N ILE A 458 -26.00 1.30 10.58
CA ILE A 458 -26.61 -0.02 10.62
C ILE A 458 -27.20 -0.32 9.24
N GLY A 459 -27.05 -1.56 8.78
CA GLY A 459 -27.61 -1.97 7.49
C GLY A 459 -27.01 -3.27 6.97
N THR A 460 -27.25 -3.55 5.68
CA THR A 460 -26.72 -4.75 5.02
C THR A 460 -25.79 -4.33 3.89
N ILE A 461 -24.57 -4.87 3.91
CA ILE A 461 -23.66 -4.87 2.77
C ILE A 461 -23.88 -6.18 2.02
N ILE A 462 -23.89 -6.13 0.69
CA ILE A 462 -23.96 -7.35 -0.13
C ILE A 462 -22.65 -7.56 -0.89
N TYR A 463 -22.22 -8.81 -1.08
CA TYR A 463 -21.00 -9.12 -1.83
C TYR A 463 -21.03 -10.45 -2.58
N TYR A 464 -20.10 -10.61 -3.53
CA TYR A 464 -19.77 -11.86 -4.19
C TYR A 464 -18.29 -11.86 -4.59
N ILE A 465 -17.75 -13.03 -4.89
CA ILE A 465 -16.36 -13.25 -5.28
C ILE A 465 -16.32 -13.59 -6.77
N LYS A 466 -15.33 -13.07 -7.49
CA LYS A 466 -14.94 -13.57 -8.81
C LYS A 466 -13.48 -13.99 -8.81
N ALA A 467 -13.19 -15.09 -9.49
CA ALA A 467 -11.84 -15.57 -9.71
C ALA A 467 -11.60 -15.82 -11.19
N LYS A 468 -10.36 -15.62 -11.63
CA LYS A 468 -9.92 -15.84 -13.01
C LYS A 468 -8.64 -16.67 -13.03
N ASP A 469 -8.55 -17.64 -13.92
CA ASP A 469 -7.33 -18.42 -14.15
C ASP A 469 -6.40 -17.74 -15.20
N ALA A 470 -5.23 -18.33 -15.40
CA ALA A 470 -4.25 -17.87 -16.39
C ALA A 470 -4.72 -18.05 -17.85
N ALA A 471 -5.70 -18.93 -18.10
CA ALA A 471 -6.31 -19.13 -19.42
C ALA A 471 -7.43 -18.12 -19.71
N GLY A 472 -7.84 -17.36 -18.71
CA GLY A 472 -8.87 -16.35 -18.75
C GLY A 472 -10.28 -16.83 -18.44
N ASN A 473 -10.47 -18.07 -17.99
CA ASN A 473 -11.77 -18.56 -17.54
C ASN A 473 -12.14 -17.92 -16.20
N GLU A 474 -13.42 -17.60 -16.03
CA GLU A 474 -13.92 -16.92 -14.84
C GLU A 474 -14.88 -17.81 -14.05
N ALA A 475 -14.86 -17.65 -12.74
CA ALA A 475 -15.83 -18.21 -11.81
C ALA A 475 -16.39 -17.13 -10.89
N ARG A 476 -17.61 -17.36 -10.38
CA ARG A 476 -18.29 -16.46 -9.46
C ARG A 476 -18.94 -17.24 -8.32
N ASP A 477 -18.80 -16.76 -7.09
CA ASP A 477 -19.50 -17.30 -5.92
C ASP A 477 -20.19 -16.18 -5.10
N PRO A 478 -21.49 -16.31 -4.78
CA PRO A 478 -22.38 -17.35 -5.26
C PRO A 478 -22.56 -17.25 -6.78
N SER A 479 -22.92 -18.34 -7.45
CA SER A 479 -23.10 -18.32 -8.92
C SER A 479 -24.20 -17.36 -9.38
N THR A 480 -25.19 -17.10 -8.50
CA THR A 480 -26.23 -16.08 -8.67
C THR A 480 -26.52 -15.37 -7.35
N GLY A 481 -26.88 -14.08 -7.39
CA GLY A 481 -27.17 -13.30 -6.18
C GLY A 481 -25.90 -12.85 -5.44
N SER A 482 -26.01 -12.58 -4.15
CA SER A 482 -24.91 -12.10 -3.30
C SER A 482 -25.07 -12.62 -1.87
N TYR A 483 -23.98 -12.71 -1.12
CA TYR A 483 -24.00 -12.88 0.33
C TYR A 483 -24.28 -11.57 1.03
N ASN A 484 -24.76 -11.65 2.28
CA ASN A 484 -25.09 -10.51 3.12
C ASN A 484 -24.12 -10.39 4.31
N ILE A 485 -23.61 -9.19 4.54
CA ILE A 485 -22.97 -8.80 5.79
C ILE A 485 -23.95 -7.89 6.52
N THR A 486 -24.48 -8.35 7.66
CA THR A 486 -25.40 -7.55 8.48
C THR A 486 -24.60 -6.77 9.51
N ILE A 487 -24.68 -5.44 9.44
CA ILE A 487 -23.97 -4.53 10.35
C ILE A 487 -24.91 -4.12 11.45
N THR A 488 -24.52 -4.49 12.67
CA THR A 488 -25.18 -4.08 13.92
C THR A 488 -24.31 -3.08 14.64
N ASP A 489 -24.90 -2.31 15.54
CA ASP A 489 -24.14 -1.45 16.44
C ASP A 489 -24.19 -2.02 17.86
N ASN A 490 -23.02 -2.11 18.49
CA ASN A 490 -22.83 -2.66 19.83
C ASN A 490 -22.10 -1.68 20.76
N ASP A 491 -21.80 -0.47 20.29
CA ASP A 491 -21.20 0.58 21.10
C ASP A 491 -22.31 1.23 21.94
N PRO A 492 -22.26 1.16 23.28
CA PRO A 492 -23.26 1.85 24.11
C PRO A 492 -23.09 3.38 24.02
N PRO A 493 -24.19 4.14 24.19
CA PRO A 493 -24.10 5.59 24.26
C PRO A 493 -23.27 6.04 25.48
N VAL A 494 -22.79 7.28 25.45
CA VAL A 494 -22.18 7.95 26.60
C VAL A 494 -23.21 8.88 27.24
N ALA A 495 -23.76 8.48 28.38
CA ALA A 495 -24.70 9.27 29.16
C ALA A 495 -23.99 10.45 29.85
N ASN A 496 -24.67 11.60 29.94
CA ASN A 496 -24.20 12.78 30.65
C ASN A 496 -25.39 13.45 31.34
N ALA A 497 -25.48 13.35 32.66
CA ALA A 497 -26.57 13.92 33.46
C ALA A 497 -26.39 15.42 33.75
N GLY A 498 -25.29 16.02 33.31
CA GLY A 498 -24.91 17.39 33.65
C GLY A 498 -24.33 17.51 35.07
N PRO A 499 -23.99 18.73 35.51
CA PRO A 499 -23.37 18.95 36.81
C PRO A 499 -24.38 18.87 37.96
N ASP A 500 -23.89 18.53 39.15
CA ASP A 500 -24.63 18.61 40.42
C ASP A 500 -25.25 20.00 40.65
N LYS A 501 -26.39 20.03 41.36
CA LYS A 501 -27.17 21.25 41.62
C LYS A 501 -27.48 21.42 43.11
N SER A 502 -27.63 22.68 43.53
CA SER A 502 -28.17 23.05 44.84
C SER A 502 -29.36 23.98 44.66
N VAL A 503 -30.48 23.68 45.33
CA VAL A 503 -31.74 24.44 45.24
C VAL A 503 -32.39 24.56 46.62
N ILE A 504 -33.23 25.58 46.82
CA ILE A 504 -34.00 25.72 48.07
C ILE A 504 -35.23 24.79 48.02
N VAL A 505 -35.71 24.34 49.18
CA VAL A 505 -36.93 23.53 49.28
C VAL A 505 -38.11 24.16 48.52
N ASN A 506 -38.82 23.33 47.74
CA ASN A 506 -39.89 23.69 46.81
C ASN A 506 -39.49 24.53 45.57
N GLU A 507 -38.21 24.81 45.36
CA GLU A 507 -37.72 25.41 44.12
C GLU A 507 -37.66 24.36 42.99
N THR A 508 -37.85 24.80 41.74
CA THR A 508 -37.75 23.94 40.56
C THR A 508 -36.29 23.85 40.10
N VAL A 509 -35.75 22.63 40.04
CA VAL A 509 -34.45 22.36 39.43
C VAL A 509 -34.62 21.95 37.97
N THR A 510 -33.69 22.37 37.10
CA THR A 510 -33.61 21.92 35.70
C THR A 510 -32.35 21.06 35.52
N LEU A 511 -32.52 19.89 34.93
CA LEU A 511 -31.47 18.95 34.57
C LEU A 511 -31.41 18.81 33.05
N ASP A 512 -30.19 18.80 32.50
CA ASP A 512 -29.95 18.83 31.07
C ASP A 512 -29.00 17.70 30.67
N GLY A 513 -29.57 16.67 30.09
CA GLY A 513 -28.89 15.48 29.59
C GLY A 513 -28.46 15.58 28.13
N SER A 514 -28.69 16.73 27.47
CA SER A 514 -28.41 16.92 26.03
C SER A 514 -26.94 16.77 25.65
N GLY A 515 -26.03 16.81 26.63
CA GLY A 515 -24.60 16.52 26.45
C GLY A 515 -24.27 15.03 26.27
N SER A 516 -25.26 14.14 26.29
CA SER A 516 -25.05 12.71 26.01
C SER A 516 -24.74 12.47 24.52
N THR A 517 -23.88 11.50 24.20
CA THR A 517 -23.42 11.25 22.81
C THR A 517 -23.45 9.78 22.43
N ASP A 518 -23.52 9.49 21.14
CA ASP A 518 -23.49 8.14 20.59
C ASP A 518 -22.98 8.14 19.13
N ASN A 519 -22.43 7.01 18.65
CA ASN A 519 -21.86 6.88 17.31
C ASN A 519 -22.93 6.89 16.19
N ILE A 520 -24.15 6.42 16.46
CA ILE A 520 -25.28 6.35 15.51
C ILE A 520 -26.50 7.17 15.95
N GLY A 521 -26.48 7.70 17.16
CA GLY A 521 -27.43 8.68 17.68
C GLY A 521 -28.30 8.15 18.82
N ILE A 522 -28.65 9.05 19.75
CA ILE A 522 -29.52 8.77 20.90
C ILE A 522 -30.99 8.84 20.48
N THR A 523 -31.79 7.86 20.89
CA THR A 523 -33.23 7.80 20.63
C THR A 523 -34.09 8.18 21.84
N ASN A 524 -33.68 7.80 23.05
CA ASN A 524 -34.45 8.06 24.26
C ASN A 524 -33.58 8.61 25.40
N TYR A 525 -34.22 9.43 26.23
CA TYR A 525 -33.74 9.89 27.51
C TYR A 525 -34.75 9.47 28.56
N SER A 526 -34.29 9.02 29.72
CA SER A 526 -35.17 8.68 30.85
C SER A 526 -34.52 9.10 32.16
N TRP A 527 -35.23 9.90 32.94
CA TRP A 527 -34.79 10.43 34.22
C TRP A 527 -35.55 9.75 35.35
N ASP A 528 -34.83 9.26 36.35
CA ASP A 528 -35.34 8.87 37.66
C ASP A 528 -34.77 9.87 38.69
N PHE A 529 -35.60 10.76 39.22
CA PHE A 529 -35.16 11.86 40.09
C PHE A 529 -35.01 11.45 41.55
N LYS A 530 -35.48 10.25 41.92
CA LYS A 530 -35.55 9.77 43.31
C LYS A 530 -34.75 8.50 43.53
N SER A 531 -34.20 7.92 42.47
CA SER A 531 -33.51 6.63 42.48
C SER A 531 -34.42 5.51 43.00
N ASP A 532 -35.72 5.59 42.71
CA ASP A 532 -36.71 4.58 43.11
C ASP A 532 -37.00 3.55 42.00
N GLY A 533 -36.32 3.68 40.86
CA GLY A 533 -36.47 2.82 39.69
C GLY A 533 -37.64 3.22 38.79
N ILE A 534 -38.31 4.35 39.06
CA ILE A 534 -39.42 4.84 38.25
C ILE A 534 -38.93 5.98 37.35
N VAL A 535 -39.29 5.93 36.07
CA VAL A 535 -39.00 7.01 35.13
C VAL A 535 -39.95 8.17 35.40
N ASP A 536 -39.41 9.28 35.89
CA ASP A 536 -40.13 10.53 36.17
C ASP A 536 -40.25 11.44 34.94
N ALA A 537 -39.26 11.43 34.03
CA ALA A 537 -39.29 12.21 32.79
C ALA A 537 -38.58 11.51 31.62
N ALA A 538 -39.00 11.78 30.39
CA ALA A 538 -38.50 11.11 29.18
C ALA A 538 -37.97 12.09 28.11
N THR A 539 -37.32 13.16 28.53
CA THR A 539 -36.80 14.23 27.67
C THR A 539 -35.34 14.54 28.02
N ALA A 540 -34.57 15.05 27.04
CA ALA A 540 -33.17 15.42 27.28
C ALA A 540 -33.04 16.48 28.39
N VAL A 541 -33.90 17.50 28.36
CA VAL A 541 -34.01 18.50 29.44
C VAL A 541 -35.28 18.23 30.22
N ALA A 542 -35.19 18.17 31.54
CA ALA A 542 -36.32 17.90 32.43
C ALA A 542 -36.24 18.71 33.72
N THR A 543 -37.38 18.91 34.38
CA THR A 543 -37.47 19.69 35.62
C THR A 543 -38.12 18.89 36.75
N SER A 544 -37.74 19.18 38.00
CA SER A 544 -38.27 18.53 39.20
C SER A 544 -38.33 19.50 40.39
N THR A 545 -39.14 19.19 41.40
CA THR A 545 -39.25 19.93 42.65
C THR A 545 -39.15 18.98 43.85
N TYR A 546 -38.53 19.44 44.93
CA TYR A 546 -38.32 18.63 46.13
C TYR A 546 -38.88 19.33 47.36
N SER A 547 -39.77 18.64 48.08
CA SER A 547 -40.48 19.19 49.23
C SER A 547 -39.84 18.89 50.58
N ALA A 548 -38.72 18.15 50.59
CA ALA A 548 -37.99 17.80 51.80
C ALA A 548 -36.49 18.06 51.62
N LEU A 549 -35.84 18.50 52.70
CA LEU A 549 -34.41 18.73 52.74
C LEU A 549 -33.64 17.42 52.54
N GLY A 550 -32.48 17.50 51.89
CA GLY A 550 -31.61 16.35 51.66
C GLY A 550 -30.94 16.36 50.30
N THR A 551 -30.15 15.32 50.04
CA THR A 551 -29.51 15.10 48.73
C THR A 551 -30.25 13.99 47.98
N TYR A 552 -30.68 14.28 46.76
CA TYR A 552 -31.35 13.35 45.86
C TYR A 552 -30.40 13.02 44.70
N ILE A 553 -30.43 11.78 44.21
CA ILE A 553 -29.64 11.35 43.06
C ILE A 553 -30.56 11.23 41.86
N ALA A 554 -30.41 12.13 40.91
CA ALA A 554 -31.10 12.04 39.63
C ALA A 554 -30.27 11.15 38.68
N THR A 555 -30.86 10.04 38.23
CA THR A 555 -30.24 9.11 37.28
C THR A 555 -30.79 9.37 35.89
N LEU A 556 -29.92 9.73 34.95
CA LEU A 556 -30.23 9.73 33.53
C LEU A 556 -29.86 8.38 32.94
N THR A 557 -30.77 7.76 32.20
CA THR A 557 -30.49 6.61 31.32
C THR A 557 -30.83 7.00 29.89
N VAL A 558 -29.87 6.83 28.98
CA VAL A 558 -30.02 7.08 27.55
C VAL A 558 -29.96 5.77 26.77
N SER A 559 -30.70 5.70 25.66
CA SER A 559 -30.62 4.58 24.71
C SER A 559 -30.34 5.09 23.30
N ASP A 560 -29.56 4.34 22.52
CA ASP A 560 -29.29 4.63 21.12
C ASP A 560 -30.34 4.01 20.16
N VAL A 561 -30.07 4.04 18.84
CA VAL A 561 -30.92 3.43 17.81
C VAL A 561 -30.87 1.90 17.82
N ALA A 562 -29.77 1.29 18.26
CA ALA A 562 -29.60 -0.16 18.36
C ALA A 562 -30.21 -0.77 19.63
N GLY A 563 -30.59 0.07 20.59
CA GLY A 563 -31.13 -0.33 21.89
C GLY A 563 -30.05 -0.54 22.96
N ASN A 564 -28.79 -0.15 22.71
CA ASN A 564 -27.80 -0.13 23.78
C ASN A 564 -28.12 1.03 24.74
N ILE A 565 -27.76 0.86 26.01
CA ILE A 565 -28.08 1.79 27.07
C ILE A 565 -26.86 2.16 27.90
N ALA A 566 -26.86 3.38 28.42
CA ALA A 566 -25.92 3.83 29.44
C ALA A 566 -26.60 4.80 30.40
N SER A 567 -26.03 4.95 31.58
CA SER A 567 -26.56 5.83 32.62
C SER A 567 -25.47 6.70 33.23
N ASP A 568 -25.89 7.89 33.69
CA ASP A 568 -25.08 8.83 34.46
C ASP A 568 -25.95 9.48 35.55
N THR A 569 -25.34 10.09 36.56
CA THR A 569 -26.05 10.64 37.72
C THR A 569 -25.64 12.08 38.04
N ALA A 570 -26.61 12.88 38.49
CA ALA A 570 -26.37 14.21 39.06
C ALA A 570 -26.98 14.31 40.47
N ALA A 571 -26.23 14.84 41.42
CA ALA A 571 -26.69 15.06 42.79
C ALA A 571 -27.43 16.40 42.93
N ILE A 572 -28.59 16.38 43.58
CA ILE A 572 -29.42 17.56 43.86
C ILE A 572 -29.50 17.77 45.36
N THR A 573 -28.87 18.83 45.85
CA THR A 573 -28.86 19.19 47.28
C THR A 573 -29.95 20.23 47.56
N VAL A 574 -30.93 19.85 48.38
CA VAL A 574 -32.10 20.68 48.73
C VAL A 574 -31.90 21.27 50.12
N THR A 575 -31.76 22.59 50.19
CA THR A 575 -31.45 23.32 51.42
C THR A 575 -32.65 24.13 51.94
N GLU A 576 -32.57 24.56 53.20
CA GLU A 576 -33.61 25.40 53.82
C GLU A 576 -33.57 26.85 53.32
N ILE A 577 -34.64 27.60 53.57
CA ILE A 577 -34.69 29.05 53.35
C ILE A 577 -33.76 29.72 54.39
N PRO A 578 -32.77 30.54 53.99
CA PRO A 578 -31.87 31.18 54.94
C PRO A 578 -32.62 32.14 55.89
N VAL A 579 -32.26 32.15 57.17
CA VAL A 579 -32.86 33.05 58.19
C VAL A 579 -31.97 34.29 58.38
N GLU A 580 -32.45 35.45 57.92
CA GLU A 580 -31.76 36.75 58.07
C GLU A 580 -31.73 37.25 59.53
N MET A 581 -30.58 37.76 59.98
CA MET A 581 -30.36 38.32 61.34
C MET A 581 -29.44 39.53 61.31
N THR A 582 -29.81 40.64 61.96
CA THR A 582 -28.90 41.78 62.16
C THR A 582 -27.78 41.41 63.14
N VAL A 583 -26.53 41.41 62.68
CA VAL A 583 -25.35 41.00 63.46
C VAL A 583 -24.48 42.18 63.89
N PHE A 584 -24.59 43.33 63.23
CA PHE A 584 -23.88 44.55 63.57
C PHE A 584 -24.75 45.76 63.23
N SER A 585 -24.80 46.75 64.11
CA SER A 585 -25.49 48.00 63.85
C SER A 585 -24.88 49.13 64.68
N ASP A 586 -24.68 50.29 64.08
CA ASP A 586 -24.27 51.50 64.80
C ASP A 586 -24.79 52.77 64.10
N SER A 587 -25.39 53.66 64.88
CA SER A 587 -25.82 55.01 64.49
C SER A 587 -24.99 56.10 65.19
N PHE A 588 -23.87 55.73 65.82
CA PHE A 588 -22.92 56.65 66.45
C PHE A 588 -23.52 57.53 67.57
N GLU A 589 -24.54 57.04 68.29
CA GLU A 589 -25.21 57.75 69.39
C GLU A 589 -24.56 57.56 70.77
N VAL A 590 -23.72 56.54 70.96
CA VAL A 590 -23.20 56.13 72.29
C VAL A 590 -21.68 56.24 72.38
N GLY A 591 -21.16 57.03 73.35
CA GLY A 591 -19.70 57.12 73.62
C GLY A 591 -18.84 57.51 72.41
N GLU A 592 -17.54 57.71 72.56
CA GLU A 592 -16.67 57.83 71.37
C GLU A 592 -16.43 56.42 70.81
N TRP A 593 -16.90 56.17 69.58
CA TRP A 593 -16.84 54.89 68.83
C TRP A 593 -17.48 53.64 69.48
N ASN A 594 -17.94 53.73 70.73
CA ASN A 594 -18.57 52.65 71.52
C ASN A 594 -17.80 51.31 71.55
N GLY A 595 -16.49 51.34 71.29
CA GLY A 595 -15.67 50.13 71.12
C GLY A 595 -15.97 49.32 69.85
N LEU A 596 -16.84 49.80 68.96
CA LEU A 596 -17.19 49.17 67.69
C LEU A 596 -16.31 49.67 66.53
N TRP A 597 -15.70 50.84 66.68
CA TRP A 597 -14.82 51.44 65.67
C TRP A 597 -13.48 51.83 66.26
N THR A 598 -12.47 51.89 65.40
CA THR A 598 -11.12 52.34 65.71
C THR A 598 -10.69 53.27 64.60
N GLU A 599 -10.23 54.45 64.98
CA GLU A 599 -9.64 55.40 64.06
C GLU A 599 -8.16 55.13 63.83
N ASP A 600 -7.60 55.68 62.75
CA ASP A 600 -6.16 55.71 62.56
C ASP A 600 -5.48 56.78 63.44
N SER A 601 -4.16 56.95 63.26
CA SER A 601 -3.36 57.85 64.09
C SER A 601 -3.55 59.35 63.79
N GLN A 602 -4.41 59.72 62.83
CA GLN A 602 -4.59 61.12 62.41
C GLN A 602 -5.60 61.85 63.31
N ASN A 603 -6.55 61.12 63.92
CA ASN A 603 -7.62 61.69 64.77
C ASN A 603 -8.46 62.75 64.04
N ASP A 604 -8.75 62.51 62.76
CA ASP A 604 -9.55 63.35 61.89
C ASP A 604 -11.05 63.01 61.99
N TRP A 605 -11.44 61.85 62.52
CA TRP A 605 -12.82 61.47 62.75
C TRP A 605 -13.28 61.86 64.14
N PHE A 606 -14.51 62.35 64.24
CA PHE A 606 -15.13 62.66 65.52
C PHE A 606 -16.64 62.48 65.44
N ARG A 607 -17.30 62.58 66.60
CA ARG A 607 -18.75 62.56 66.67
C ARG A 607 -19.30 63.96 66.55
N SER A 608 -20.13 64.16 65.55
CA SER A 608 -20.74 65.45 65.27
C SER A 608 -22.23 65.42 65.55
N SER A 609 -22.78 66.55 65.99
CA SER A 609 -24.24 66.78 66.04
C SER A 609 -24.73 67.67 64.89
N GLN A 610 -23.89 67.94 63.88
CA GLN A 610 -24.22 68.85 62.78
C GLN A 610 -25.12 68.19 61.73
N ARG A 611 -24.95 66.89 61.49
CA ARG A 611 -25.71 66.06 60.54
C ARG A 611 -25.94 64.66 61.11
N ALA A 612 -27.14 64.11 60.98
CA ALA A 612 -27.47 62.70 61.27
C ALA A 612 -28.73 62.30 60.49
N VAL A 613 -28.86 61.02 60.13
CA VAL A 613 -30.08 60.42 59.55
C VAL A 613 -30.91 59.72 60.62
N ASP A 614 -30.27 59.08 61.59
CA ASP A 614 -30.93 58.36 62.67
C ASP A 614 -30.40 58.81 64.05
N GLY A 615 -31.18 59.64 64.73
CA GLY A 615 -30.83 60.19 66.03
C GLY A 615 -30.37 61.66 65.97
N THR A 616 -29.33 61.99 66.72
CA THR A 616 -28.81 63.35 66.90
C THR A 616 -27.34 63.51 66.52
N ARG A 617 -26.63 62.41 66.22
CA ARG A 617 -25.19 62.40 65.97
C ARG A 617 -24.81 61.47 64.81
N SER A 618 -23.66 61.74 64.18
CA SER A 618 -23.05 60.88 63.18
C SER A 618 -21.53 60.82 63.37
N ALA A 619 -20.85 59.95 62.64
CA ALA A 619 -19.39 60.00 62.48
C ALA A 619 -19.04 61.03 61.41
N GLU A 620 -18.35 62.09 61.78
CA GLU A 620 -17.88 63.17 60.89
C GLU A 620 -16.37 63.08 60.75
N VAL A 621 -15.86 63.37 59.56
CA VAL A 621 -14.42 63.57 59.32
C VAL A 621 -14.15 65.05 59.11
N ASP A 622 -13.14 65.57 59.83
CA ASP A 622 -12.73 66.98 59.84
C ASP A 622 -12.13 67.41 58.49
N GLY A 623 -12.27 68.70 58.22
CA GLY A 623 -11.58 69.36 57.14
C GLY A 623 -10.05 69.23 57.26
N ARG A 624 -9.39 68.95 56.13
CA ARG A 624 -7.95 68.62 55.97
C ARG A 624 -7.53 67.19 56.32
N ALA A 625 -8.45 66.25 56.32
CA ALA A 625 -8.13 64.83 56.40
C ALA A 625 -7.36 64.32 55.16
N ASN A 626 -6.29 63.54 55.36
CA ASN A 626 -5.60 62.89 54.25
C ASN A 626 -5.53 61.37 54.46
N ASP A 627 -6.41 60.64 53.77
CA ASP A 627 -6.54 59.19 53.88
C ASP A 627 -6.98 58.73 55.28
N ALA A 628 -7.76 59.57 55.99
CA ALA A 628 -8.28 59.31 57.32
C ALA A 628 -9.20 58.08 57.32
N ARG A 629 -9.08 57.20 58.31
CA ARG A 629 -9.77 55.91 58.32
C ARG A 629 -10.54 55.66 59.61
N LEU A 630 -11.81 55.32 59.48
CA LEU A 630 -12.64 54.78 60.55
C LEU A 630 -12.94 53.30 60.27
N ILE A 631 -12.45 52.40 61.14
CA ILE A 631 -12.43 50.95 60.89
C ILE A 631 -13.24 50.22 61.96
N SER A 632 -14.17 49.36 61.57
CA SER A 632 -14.93 48.55 62.53
C SER A 632 -14.05 47.51 63.22
N ILE A 633 -14.47 47.03 64.38
CA ILE A 633 -14.01 45.75 64.93
C ILE A 633 -14.35 44.60 63.95
N PRO A 634 -13.72 43.42 64.10
CA PRO A 634 -14.22 42.19 63.46
C PRO A 634 -15.69 41.97 63.80
N ILE A 635 -16.52 41.86 62.76
CA ILE A 635 -17.96 41.60 62.89
C ILE A 635 -18.17 40.09 62.99
N ASP A 636 -18.74 39.63 64.10
CA ASP A 636 -19.12 38.23 64.29
C ASP A 636 -20.40 37.92 63.49
N LEU A 637 -20.25 37.10 62.45
CA LEU A 637 -21.36 36.68 61.58
C LEU A 637 -22.22 35.57 62.22
N GLN A 638 -21.89 35.12 63.45
CA GLN A 638 -22.63 34.11 64.21
C GLN A 638 -22.87 32.82 63.41
N GLY A 639 -21.81 32.35 62.73
CA GLY A 639 -21.83 31.11 61.93
C GLY A 639 -22.45 31.26 60.54
N ARG A 640 -22.88 32.46 60.14
CA ARG A 640 -23.44 32.75 58.81
C ARG A 640 -22.35 33.15 57.83
N SER A 641 -22.57 32.87 56.55
CA SER A 641 -21.57 33.09 55.49
C SER A 641 -22.00 34.12 54.45
N ASN A 642 -23.23 34.64 54.54
CA ASN A 642 -23.70 35.71 53.67
C ASN A 642 -24.11 36.91 54.52
N ALA A 643 -23.92 38.12 54.00
CA ALA A 643 -24.37 39.32 54.67
C ALA A 643 -24.73 40.45 53.70
N ARG A 644 -25.73 41.23 54.07
CA ARG A 644 -26.09 42.52 53.48
C ARG A 644 -25.61 43.64 54.38
N ILE A 645 -24.86 44.59 53.83
CA ILE A 645 -24.36 45.77 54.53
C ILE A 645 -25.11 46.99 54.02
N GLU A 646 -25.64 47.79 54.93
CA GLU A 646 -26.40 49.00 54.67
C GLU A 646 -25.79 50.12 55.51
N PHE A 647 -25.70 51.34 54.97
CA PHE A 647 -25.30 52.52 55.74
C PHE A 647 -25.80 53.77 55.06
N SER A 648 -25.75 54.91 55.74
CA SER A 648 -25.98 56.23 55.17
C SER A 648 -24.73 57.07 55.25
N TRP A 649 -24.48 57.89 54.23
CA TRP A 649 -23.33 58.79 54.19
C TRP A 649 -23.60 60.04 53.35
N LEU A 650 -22.82 61.09 53.58
CA LEU A 650 -22.98 62.40 52.95
C LEU A 650 -21.61 63.10 52.87
N ILE A 651 -21.39 63.86 51.80
CA ILE A 651 -20.32 64.85 51.70
C ILE A 651 -20.92 66.26 51.77
N GLU A 652 -20.32 67.16 52.54
CA GLU A 652 -20.77 68.55 52.68
C GLU A 652 -20.41 69.40 51.45
N SER A 653 -20.79 70.69 51.45
CA SER A 653 -20.49 71.57 50.31
C SER A 653 -19.00 71.89 50.20
N GLY A 654 -18.49 71.92 48.97
CA GLY A 654 -17.16 72.45 48.68
C GLY A 654 -16.07 71.41 48.48
N LEU A 655 -16.42 70.12 48.34
CA LEU A 655 -15.42 69.09 48.07
C LEU A 655 -14.90 69.20 46.63
N ASP A 656 -13.58 69.32 46.51
CA ASP A 656 -12.88 69.53 45.26
C ASP A 656 -12.56 68.24 44.49
N THR A 657 -12.18 68.38 43.21
CA THR A 657 -11.80 67.22 42.38
C THR A 657 -10.58 66.51 42.99
N GLY A 658 -10.76 65.27 43.41
CA GLY A 658 -9.70 64.45 44.04
C GLY A 658 -9.92 64.19 45.53
N GLU A 659 -10.93 64.80 46.12
CA GLU A 659 -11.45 64.54 47.47
C GLU A 659 -12.56 63.50 47.42
N TYR A 660 -12.72 62.79 48.54
CA TYR A 660 -13.62 61.64 48.57
C TYR A 660 -14.03 61.21 49.96
N LEU A 661 -15.14 60.47 50.00
CA LEU A 661 -15.49 59.53 51.06
C LEU A 661 -15.67 58.14 50.42
N ILE A 662 -14.95 57.14 50.89
CA ILE A 662 -14.91 55.77 50.35
C ILE A 662 -15.38 54.79 51.41
N PHE A 663 -16.17 53.81 51.00
CA PHE A 663 -16.52 52.65 51.82
C PHE A 663 -15.82 51.40 51.28
N GLU A 664 -15.10 50.71 52.15
CA GLU A 664 -14.38 49.49 51.87
C GLU A 664 -14.79 48.37 52.81
N VAL A 665 -14.66 47.15 52.31
CA VAL A 665 -14.89 45.93 53.09
C VAL A 665 -13.64 45.06 53.07
N SER A 666 -13.34 44.44 54.21
CA SER A 666 -12.34 43.39 54.33
C SER A 666 -13.00 42.08 54.74
N THR A 667 -12.67 41.01 54.01
CA THR A 667 -13.16 39.65 54.29
C THR A 667 -12.09 38.73 54.88
N ASP A 668 -10.90 39.27 55.21
CA ASP A 668 -9.72 38.55 55.69
C ASP A 668 -9.18 39.10 57.02
N GLY A 669 -10.07 39.72 57.81
CA GLY A 669 -9.74 40.25 59.15
C GLY A 669 -9.06 41.63 59.14
N GLY A 670 -8.99 42.30 57.99
CA GLY A 670 -8.45 43.65 57.82
C GLY A 670 -7.11 43.70 57.08
N THR A 671 -6.68 42.60 56.45
CA THR A 671 -5.40 42.49 55.75
C THR A 671 -5.50 43.11 54.35
N THR A 672 -6.57 42.78 53.63
CA THR A 672 -6.93 43.38 52.34
C THR A 672 -8.27 44.09 52.42
N TRP A 673 -8.43 45.14 51.62
CA TRP A 673 -9.60 46.00 51.62
C TRP A 673 -10.06 46.23 50.19
N VAL A 674 -11.35 46.06 49.96
CA VAL A 674 -11.99 46.21 48.65
C VAL A 674 -12.94 47.39 48.72
N GLU A 675 -12.71 48.40 47.89
CA GLU A 675 -13.63 49.52 47.70
C GLU A 675 -14.96 49.01 47.13
N LYS A 676 -16.05 49.30 47.85
CA LYS A 676 -17.42 48.96 47.44
C LYS A 676 -18.17 50.16 46.91
N SER A 677 -17.84 51.35 47.39
CA SER A 677 -18.45 52.59 46.94
C SER A 677 -17.58 53.80 47.25
N ARG A 678 -17.81 54.90 46.55
CA ARG A 678 -17.22 56.22 46.84
C ARG A 678 -18.18 57.36 46.52
N LEU A 679 -18.07 58.44 47.28
CA LEU A 679 -18.52 59.79 46.92
C LEU A 679 -17.28 60.62 46.58
N ARG A 680 -17.37 61.44 45.53
CA ARG A 680 -16.27 62.26 44.99
C ARG A 680 -16.70 63.73 44.94
N GLY A 681 -15.79 64.60 45.38
CA GLY A 681 -15.95 66.05 45.24
C GLY A 681 -16.16 66.47 43.79
N ASN A 682 -17.01 67.48 43.57
CA ASN A 682 -17.44 67.99 42.26
C ASN A 682 -18.07 66.95 41.29
N VAL A 683 -18.36 65.73 41.75
CA VAL A 683 -18.95 64.66 40.91
C VAL A 683 -20.26 64.15 41.49
N ASP A 684 -20.25 63.80 42.78
CA ASP A 684 -21.43 63.28 43.47
C ASP A 684 -22.18 64.43 44.20
N PRO A 685 -23.52 64.37 44.35
CA PRO A 685 -24.29 65.47 44.94
C PRO A 685 -23.87 65.81 46.38
N GLU A 686 -23.49 67.07 46.60
CA GLU A 686 -23.15 67.60 47.93
C GLU A 686 -24.41 67.90 48.77
N ASN A 687 -24.29 67.76 50.09
CA ASN A 687 -25.38 67.95 51.06
C ASN A 687 -26.60 67.01 50.86
N VAL A 688 -26.38 65.83 50.25
CA VAL A 688 -27.41 64.80 50.06
C VAL A 688 -26.97 63.49 50.70
N TRP A 689 -27.85 62.90 51.52
CA TRP A 689 -27.62 61.58 52.09
C TRP A 689 -27.83 60.48 51.04
N HIS A 690 -26.89 59.56 50.96
CA HIS A 690 -26.99 58.34 50.16
C HIS A 690 -27.05 57.12 51.09
N SER A 691 -27.89 56.14 50.77
CA SER A 691 -28.04 54.92 51.60
C SER A 691 -27.77 53.63 50.79
N PRO A 692 -26.50 53.32 50.48
CA PRO A 692 -26.16 52.13 49.69
C PRO A 692 -26.40 50.80 50.46
N SER A 693 -26.58 49.72 49.70
CA SER A 693 -26.76 48.35 50.19
C SER A 693 -25.90 47.37 49.38
N PHE A 694 -25.16 46.48 50.04
CA PHE A 694 -24.24 45.52 49.40
C PHE A 694 -24.43 44.11 49.94
N GLU A 695 -24.65 43.13 49.06
CA GLU A 695 -24.66 41.71 49.42
C GLU A 695 -23.30 41.06 49.19
N LEU A 696 -22.90 40.22 50.15
CA LEU A 696 -21.65 39.48 50.16
C LEU A 696 -21.94 38.02 50.52
N SER A 697 -21.22 37.09 49.90
CA SER A 697 -21.36 35.64 50.11
C SER A 697 -20.00 34.98 50.38
N GLY A 698 -20.01 33.82 51.05
CA GLY A 698 -18.79 33.07 51.36
C GLY A 698 -17.88 33.74 52.38
N LEU A 699 -18.45 34.55 53.27
CA LEU A 699 -17.74 35.29 54.31
C LEU A 699 -17.27 34.36 55.44
N VAL A 700 -16.03 34.59 55.89
CA VAL A 700 -15.45 33.95 57.09
C VAL A 700 -15.07 35.01 58.12
N ASN A 701 -14.62 36.18 57.66
CA ASN A 701 -14.40 37.37 58.48
C ASN A 701 -15.08 38.56 57.80
N LEU A 702 -15.47 39.57 58.57
CA LEU A 702 -15.99 40.82 58.00
C LEU A 702 -15.50 42.01 58.83
N ARG A 703 -14.96 43.03 58.15
CA ARG A 703 -14.70 44.36 58.70
C ARG A 703 -15.07 45.44 57.70
N LEU A 704 -15.50 46.57 58.23
CA LEU A 704 -15.94 47.74 57.47
C LEU A 704 -14.93 48.87 57.66
N ARG A 705 -14.70 49.67 56.63
CA ARG A 705 -13.85 50.85 56.72
C ARG A 705 -14.40 52.01 55.90
N PHE A 706 -14.49 53.17 56.53
CA PHE A 706 -14.69 54.43 55.84
C PHE A 706 -13.34 55.14 55.71
N LYS A 707 -13.07 55.68 54.52
CA LYS A 707 -11.86 56.44 54.24
C LYS A 707 -12.19 57.78 53.62
N ALA A 708 -11.54 58.84 54.06
CA ALA A 708 -11.80 60.17 53.51
C ALA A 708 -10.52 60.94 53.18
N LYS A 709 -10.66 61.88 52.26
CA LYS A 709 -9.65 62.87 51.94
C LYS A 709 -10.32 64.21 51.65
N MET A 710 -9.98 65.24 52.44
CA MET A 710 -10.42 66.64 52.34
C MET A 710 -9.18 67.54 52.39
N SER A 711 -9.17 68.68 51.69
CA SER A 711 -7.97 69.56 51.63
C SER A 711 -8.17 70.93 52.28
N SER A 712 -9.41 71.36 52.49
CA SER A 712 -9.78 72.58 53.20
C SER A 712 -10.35 72.27 54.58
N SER A 713 -10.35 73.28 55.48
CA SER A 713 -10.91 73.17 56.83
C SER A 713 -12.45 73.23 56.87
N ASP A 714 -13.09 73.55 55.75
CA ASP A 714 -14.53 73.79 55.66
C ASP A 714 -15.23 72.67 54.84
N GLU A 715 -14.52 71.55 54.62
CA GLU A 715 -14.96 70.38 53.85
C GLU A 715 -15.11 69.18 54.79
N ASP A 716 -16.35 68.79 55.08
CA ASP A 716 -16.65 67.68 55.99
C ASP A 716 -17.43 66.56 55.29
N ALA A 717 -17.45 65.38 55.90
CA ALA A 717 -18.33 64.28 55.45
C ALA A 717 -18.82 63.44 56.63
N ASN A 718 -20.02 62.88 56.50
CA ASN A 718 -20.70 62.17 57.57
C ASN A 718 -21.07 60.74 57.18
N VAL A 719 -21.04 59.83 58.15
CA VAL A 719 -21.50 58.44 58.05
C VAL A 719 -22.43 58.13 59.22
N ASP A 720 -23.53 57.46 58.94
CA ASP A 720 -24.57 57.10 59.91
C ASP A 720 -25.29 55.78 59.52
N LEU A 721 -26.08 55.22 60.44
CA LEU A 721 -26.97 54.07 60.25
C LEU A 721 -26.27 52.85 59.61
N VAL A 722 -25.06 52.50 60.06
CA VAL A 722 -24.36 51.31 59.57
C VAL A 722 -25.04 50.07 60.12
N LYS A 723 -25.45 49.14 59.27
CA LYS A 723 -26.13 47.89 59.61
C LYS A 723 -25.60 46.73 58.78
N VAL A 724 -25.42 45.58 59.40
CA VAL A 724 -25.08 44.31 58.74
C VAL A 724 -26.10 43.25 59.12
N THR A 725 -26.78 42.68 58.12
CA THR A 725 -27.74 41.59 58.27
C THR A 725 -27.16 40.33 57.62
N ALA A 726 -26.96 39.24 58.36
CA ALA A 726 -26.36 38.01 57.87
C ALA A 726 -27.38 36.87 57.74
N TRP A 727 -27.15 35.91 56.83
CA TRP A 727 -27.92 34.65 56.69
C TRP A 727 -27.07 33.43 56.31
#